data_AF-A0A826K0K2-F1
#
_entry.id   AF-A0A826K0K2-F1
#
_cell.length_a   1.000
_cell.length_b   1.000
_cell.length_c   1.000
_cell.angle_alpha   90.00
_cell.angle_beta   90.00
_cell.angle_gamma   90.00
#
_symmetry.space_group_name_H-M   'P 1'
#
loop_
_entity.id
_entity.type
_entity.pdbx_description
1 polymer ?
#
loop_
_entity_poly.entity_id
_entity_poly.type
_entity_poly.pdbx_seq_one_letter_code
_entity_poly.pdbx_strand_id
1 'polypeptide(L)'
;MAVKASGRFVPPSAFAAGTGKMFTGAYAWNAPREAVGRERPLTRDEMRQVQGVLSTINRLPYFLRSLFTSRYDYIRRNKSPVHGFYFLTSTFQRRLWPRIERVNQRHEMNTDASLLFLAERDQYARLPGMNDKELKKFAARISSQLFMMYEELCDAWVDAHGEKESLFTDEAQDHLYGHVAGAARAFNISPLYWKKYRKGQMTTRQAYSAIARLFNDEWWTHQLKGQRMRWHEALLIAVGEVNKDRSPYASKHAIRDVRARRQANLEFLKSCDLENRETGERIDLISKVMGSISNPEIRRMELMNTIAGIERYAAAEGDVGMFITLTAPSKYHPTRQVGKGESKTVQLNHGWNDEAFNPKDAQRYLCRIWSLMRTAFKDNDLQVYGLRVVEPHHDGTPHWHMMLFCNPRQRNQIIEIMRRYALKEDGDERGAARNRFQAKHLNRGGAAGYIAKYISKNIDGYALDGQLDNDTGRPLKDTAAAVTAWASTWRIPQFKTVGLPTMGAYRELRKLPRGVSIADEFDERVEAARAAADSGDFALYISAQGGANVPRDCQTVRVARSPSDDVNEYEEEVERVVGIYAPHLGARHIHITRTTDWRIVPKVPVVQPLTLKSGIAAPRSPVNNCGKLTGGDTSLPAPTPSEHAAAVLNLVDDGVIEWDDPDVVRALRGALKHGLRTPNRQQRNGSPLKPHEIAPSARLTRSERMQITRIRVDLAQNGIRPQRWELEALARGATLVYGEKKFTYQLVDKQFGF
;
A
#
# COMPACT_ATOMS: atom_id res chain seq x y z
N MET A 1 -1.89 58.82 -38.10
CA MET A 1 -0.62 59.58 -38.26
C MET A 1 0.51 58.61 -37.96
N ALA A 2 1.27 58.03 -38.90
CA ALA A 2 2.14 58.58 -39.95
C ALA A 2 3.42 59.27 -39.43
N VAL A 3 4.50 58.46 -39.36
CA VAL A 3 5.92 58.67 -39.73
C VAL A 3 6.51 60.10 -39.74
N LYS A 4 7.65 60.31 -39.06
CA LYS A 4 8.95 60.67 -39.69
C LYS A 4 10.14 60.73 -38.72
N ALA A 5 11.28 60.29 -39.25
CA ALA A 5 12.62 60.25 -38.69
C ALA A 5 13.35 61.60 -38.82
N SER A 6 14.40 61.80 -38.02
CA SER A 6 15.63 62.49 -38.48
C SER A 6 16.82 62.08 -37.61
N GLY A 7 17.88 61.62 -38.27
CA GLY A 7 19.17 61.31 -37.65
C GLY A 7 20.14 62.49 -37.68
N ARG A 8 21.25 62.35 -36.98
CA ARG A 8 22.48 63.11 -37.23
C ARG A 8 23.67 62.15 -37.26
N PHE A 9 24.36 62.17 -38.39
CA PHE A 9 25.63 61.49 -38.68
C PHE A 9 26.79 62.24 -38.02
N VAL A 10 27.78 61.50 -37.50
CA VAL A 10 29.14 61.98 -37.23
C VAL A 10 30.08 61.15 -38.12
N PRO A 11 31.06 61.75 -38.81
CA PRO A 11 31.84 61.07 -39.83
C PRO A 11 32.85 60.08 -39.24
N PRO A 12 33.21 59.01 -39.98
CA PRO A 12 34.24 58.08 -39.54
C PRO A 12 35.62 58.73 -39.68
N SER A 13 36.39 58.69 -38.59
CA SER A 13 37.81 59.05 -38.58
C SER A 13 38.59 58.19 -39.56
N ALA A 14 39.46 58.84 -40.33
CA ALA A 14 40.33 58.21 -41.32
C ALA A 14 41.08 57.00 -40.75
N PHE A 15 40.88 55.83 -41.38
CA PHE A 15 41.76 54.69 -41.19
C PHE A 15 43.12 55.02 -41.81
N ALA A 16 44.12 55.23 -40.97
CA ALA A 16 45.51 55.14 -41.40
C ALA A 16 45.78 53.69 -41.82
N ALA A 17 46.12 53.50 -43.09
CA ALA A 17 46.64 52.24 -43.61
C ALA A 17 48.02 51.98 -43.01
N GLY A 18 48.04 51.49 -41.76
CA GLY A 18 49.23 51.02 -41.09
C GLY A 18 49.57 49.61 -41.57
N THR A 19 50.65 49.50 -42.31
CA THR A 19 51.36 48.26 -42.65
C THR A 19 51.86 47.58 -41.38
N GLY A 20 51.00 46.80 -40.73
CA GLY A 20 51.34 45.96 -39.58
C GLY A 20 50.82 44.56 -39.84
N LYS A 21 51.72 43.57 -39.87
CA LYS A 21 51.45 42.15 -40.15
C LYS A 21 50.09 41.68 -39.60
N MET A 22 49.30 40.99 -40.42
CA MET A 22 48.11 40.25 -39.95
C MET A 22 48.53 39.43 -38.73
N PHE A 23 47.87 39.66 -37.59
CA PHE A 23 48.07 38.85 -36.39
C PHE A 23 47.65 37.41 -36.72
N THR A 24 48.63 36.53 -36.87
CA THR A 24 48.47 35.08 -37.07
C THR A 24 48.55 34.31 -35.75
N GLY A 25 48.12 34.93 -34.65
CA GLY A 25 48.07 34.32 -33.33
C GLY A 25 46.66 33.86 -32.95
N ALA A 26 46.56 32.87 -32.07
CA ALA A 26 45.28 32.45 -31.53
C ALA A 26 44.73 33.48 -30.54
N TYR A 27 43.48 33.90 -30.70
CA TYR A 27 42.77 34.73 -29.71
C TYR A 27 42.54 33.95 -28.41
N ALA A 28 42.34 34.61 -27.26
CA ALA A 28 42.15 33.92 -25.96
C ALA A 28 41.00 32.87 -25.95
N TRP A 29 40.00 33.03 -26.82
CA TRP A 29 38.90 32.09 -27.01
C TRP A 29 39.19 30.97 -28.03
N ASN A 30 40.26 31.11 -28.82
CA ASN A 30 40.76 30.19 -29.86
C ASN A 30 42.14 29.59 -29.53
N ALA A 31 42.79 30.03 -28.46
CA ALA A 31 44.02 29.46 -27.99
C ALA A 31 43.78 27.96 -27.75
N PRO A 32 44.62 27.06 -28.29
CA PRO A 32 44.51 25.64 -28.00
C PRO A 32 44.55 25.49 -26.48
N ARG A 33 43.41 25.11 -25.90
CA ARG A 33 43.33 24.76 -24.49
C ARG A 33 44.33 23.63 -24.28
N GLU A 34 45.07 23.65 -23.16
CA GLU A 34 45.91 22.51 -22.79
C GLU A 34 45.10 21.23 -23.01
N ALA A 35 45.66 20.30 -23.78
CA ALA A 35 45.02 19.01 -24.00
C ALA A 35 44.69 18.46 -22.61
N VAL A 36 43.42 18.08 -22.38
CA VAL A 36 43.01 17.46 -21.12
C VAL A 36 43.98 16.31 -20.89
N GLY A 37 44.92 16.49 -19.95
CA GLY A 37 45.99 15.53 -19.74
C GLY A 37 45.37 14.17 -19.51
N ARG A 38 45.98 13.11 -20.06
CA ARG A 38 45.54 11.73 -19.76
C ARG A 38 45.46 11.60 -18.24
N GLU A 39 44.25 11.37 -17.74
CA GLU A 39 44.04 11.22 -16.30
C GLU A 39 45.01 10.18 -15.75
N ARG A 40 45.64 10.49 -14.61
CA ARG A 40 46.70 9.65 -14.06
C ARG A 40 46.20 8.22 -13.84
N PRO A 41 47.03 7.19 -14.07
CA PRO A 41 46.72 5.85 -13.62
C PRO A 41 46.63 5.81 -12.10
N LEU A 42 45.92 4.80 -11.58
CA LEU A 42 45.92 4.53 -10.15
C LEU A 42 47.33 4.11 -9.70
N THR A 43 47.74 4.59 -8.54
CA THR A 43 48.97 4.11 -7.88
C THR A 43 48.78 2.66 -7.40
N ARG A 44 49.89 1.98 -7.10
CA ARG A 44 49.86 0.60 -6.58
C ARG A 44 49.05 0.49 -5.29
N ASP A 45 49.14 1.49 -4.41
CA ASP A 45 48.42 1.52 -3.14
C ASP A 45 46.92 1.79 -3.34
N GLU A 46 46.56 2.68 -4.27
CA GLU A 46 45.15 2.89 -4.64
C GLU A 46 44.54 1.62 -5.25
N MET A 47 45.29 0.88 -6.08
CA MET A 47 44.83 -0.40 -6.60
C MET A 47 44.58 -1.44 -5.48
N ARG A 48 45.47 -1.50 -4.48
CA ARG A 48 45.27 -2.36 -3.30
C ARG A 48 44.01 -1.98 -2.52
N GLN A 49 43.76 -0.68 -2.33
CA GLN A 49 42.55 -0.20 -1.68
C GLN A 49 41.29 -0.55 -2.49
N VAL A 50 41.31 -0.36 -3.82
CA VAL A 50 40.22 -0.79 -4.71
C VAL A 50 39.91 -2.28 -4.51
N GLN A 51 40.93 -3.14 -4.52
CA GLN A 51 40.76 -4.59 -4.30
C GLN A 51 40.15 -4.89 -2.93
N GLY A 52 40.60 -4.20 -1.87
CA GLY A 52 40.05 -4.33 -0.53
C GLY A 52 38.56 -3.99 -0.46
N VAL A 53 38.16 -2.83 -1.02
CA VAL A 53 36.76 -2.40 -1.02
C VAL A 53 35.89 -3.31 -1.90
N LEU A 54 36.38 -3.74 -3.05
CA LEU A 54 35.65 -4.68 -3.92
C LEU A 54 35.46 -6.05 -3.24
N SER A 55 36.45 -6.52 -2.47
CA SER A 55 36.30 -7.74 -1.65
C SER A 55 35.16 -7.60 -0.64
N THR A 56 35.05 -6.44 0.02
CA THR A 56 33.93 -6.12 0.91
C THR A 56 32.59 -6.11 0.17
N ILE A 57 32.53 -5.46 -1.00
CA ILE A 57 31.32 -5.44 -1.85
C ILE A 57 30.92 -6.86 -2.28
N ASN A 58 31.89 -7.73 -2.58
CA ASN A 58 31.61 -9.10 -3.03
C ASN A 58 30.96 -9.99 -1.96
N ARG A 59 31.17 -9.67 -0.68
CA ARG A 59 30.53 -10.34 0.46
C ARG A 59 29.10 -9.86 0.72
N LEU A 60 28.68 -8.74 0.13
CA LEU A 60 27.30 -8.26 0.25
C LEU A 60 26.31 -9.20 -0.46
N PRO A 61 25.04 -9.19 -0.04
CA PRO A 61 23.97 -9.83 -0.79
C PRO A 61 23.94 -9.39 -2.26
N TYR A 62 23.54 -10.30 -3.15
CA TYR A 62 23.59 -10.08 -4.60
C TYR A 62 22.99 -8.73 -5.04
N PHE A 63 21.85 -8.33 -4.47
CA PHE A 63 21.16 -7.09 -4.84
C PHE A 63 21.95 -5.80 -4.52
N LEU A 64 22.77 -5.81 -3.45
CA LEU A 64 23.67 -4.69 -3.14
C LEU A 64 24.96 -4.80 -3.93
N ARG A 65 25.51 -6.01 -4.03
CA ARG A 65 26.73 -6.28 -4.80
C ARG A 65 26.56 -5.82 -6.24
N SER A 66 25.49 -6.24 -6.91
CA SER A 66 25.20 -5.84 -8.29
C SER A 66 25.06 -4.32 -8.41
N LEU A 67 24.32 -3.69 -7.49
CA LEU A 67 24.16 -2.24 -7.45
C LEU A 67 25.50 -1.49 -7.41
N PHE A 68 26.40 -1.89 -6.51
CA PHE A 68 27.69 -1.20 -6.33
C PHE A 68 28.70 -1.55 -7.42
N THR A 69 28.79 -2.82 -7.82
CA THR A 69 29.70 -3.23 -8.89
C THR A 69 29.31 -2.59 -10.22
N SER A 70 28.03 -2.60 -10.60
CA SER A 70 27.56 -1.95 -11.83
C SER A 70 27.81 -0.45 -11.80
N ARG A 71 27.62 0.21 -10.64
CA ARG A 71 27.89 1.65 -10.51
C ARG A 71 29.39 1.96 -10.62
N TYR A 72 30.24 1.14 -10.00
CA TYR A 72 31.69 1.28 -10.09
C TYR A 72 32.17 1.07 -11.53
N ASP A 73 31.74 0.00 -12.20
CA ASP A 73 32.12 -0.28 -13.59
C ASP A 73 31.66 0.81 -14.55
N TYR A 74 30.44 1.33 -14.37
CA TYR A 74 29.95 2.47 -15.14
C TYR A 74 30.87 3.69 -14.97
N ILE A 75 31.21 4.07 -13.72
CA ILE A 75 32.08 5.23 -13.46
C ILE A 75 33.48 5.01 -14.03
N ARG A 76 34.03 3.80 -13.86
CA ARG A 76 35.36 3.44 -14.35
C ARG A 76 35.44 3.51 -15.87
N ARG A 77 34.40 3.07 -16.59
CA ARG A 77 34.34 3.08 -18.07
C ARG A 77 34.01 4.45 -18.66
N ASN A 78 33.12 5.22 -18.03
CA ASN A 78 32.56 6.45 -18.61
C ASN A 78 33.19 7.74 -18.06
N LYS A 79 33.88 7.68 -16.92
CA LYS A 79 34.60 8.82 -16.34
C LYS A 79 36.08 8.52 -16.32
N SER A 80 36.55 7.83 -15.28
CA SER A 80 37.94 7.36 -15.19
C SER A 80 38.15 6.36 -14.06
N PRO A 81 39.28 5.62 -14.08
CA PRO A 81 39.69 4.79 -12.95
C PRO A 81 39.79 5.55 -11.62
N VAL A 82 40.25 6.81 -11.64
CA VAL A 82 40.37 7.66 -10.45
C VAL A 82 39.00 8.00 -9.87
N HIS A 83 38.01 8.33 -10.72
CA HIS A 83 36.64 8.53 -10.27
C HIS A 83 36.01 7.25 -9.72
N GLY A 84 36.35 6.09 -10.30
CA GLY A 84 35.95 4.78 -9.78
C GLY A 84 36.52 4.54 -8.37
N PHE A 85 37.80 4.86 -8.17
CA PHE A 85 38.44 4.80 -6.87
C PHE A 85 37.76 5.71 -5.83
N TYR A 86 37.47 6.98 -6.16
CA TYR A 86 36.76 7.88 -5.25
C TYR A 86 35.33 7.42 -4.93
N PHE A 87 34.64 6.79 -5.88
CA PHE A 87 33.36 6.15 -5.59
C PHE A 87 33.51 5.06 -4.52
N LEU A 88 34.49 4.16 -4.67
CA LEU A 88 34.72 3.07 -3.71
C LEU A 88 35.13 3.59 -2.33
N THR A 89 36.10 4.50 -2.24
CA THR A 89 36.64 4.96 -0.95
C THR A 89 35.77 6.03 -0.30
N SER A 90 35.46 7.10 -1.04
CA SER A 90 34.79 8.28 -0.47
C SER A 90 33.27 8.14 -0.40
N THR A 91 32.66 7.36 -1.30
CA THR A 91 31.21 7.15 -1.29
C THR A 91 30.84 5.84 -0.59
N PHE A 92 31.28 4.71 -1.12
CA PHE A 92 30.90 3.41 -0.56
C PHE A 92 31.50 3.20 0.84
N GLN A 93 32.83 3.14 0.97
CA GLN A 93 33.49 2.78 2.22
C GLN A 93 33.26 3.83 3.32
N ARG A 94 33.38 5.13 3.01
CA ARG A 94 33.24 6.18 4.03
C ARG A 94 31.79 6.53 4.39
N ARG A 95 30.83 6.46 3.44
CA ARG A 95 29.46 6.97 3.67
C ARG A 95 28.38 5.90 3.69
N LEU A 96 28.48 4.85 2.86
CA LEU A 96 27.43 3.84 2.74
C LEU A 96 27.70 2.61 3.62
N TRP A 97 28.96 2.17 3.71
CA TRP A 97 29.34 1.00 4.47
C TRP A 97 28.96 1.08 5.96
N PRO A 98 29.22 2.18 6.69
CA PRO A 98 28.80 2.29 8.09
C PRO A 98 27.28 2.20 8.26
N ARG A 99 26.51 2.68 7.27
CA ARG A 99 25.04 2.60 7.27
C ARG A 99 24.56 1.17 7.07
N ILE A 100 25.22 0.42 6.19
CA ILE A 100 24.94 -1.00 5.96
C ILE A 100 25.24 -1.81 7.23
N GLU A 101 26.42 -1.59 7.83
CA GLU A 101 26.81 -2.24 9.07
C GLU A 101 25.81 -1.94 10.19
N ARG A 102 25.39 -0.68 10.33
CA ARG A 102 24.44 -0.30 11.36
C ARG A 102 23.07 -0.94 11.18
N VAL A 103 22.57 -1.05 9.94
CA VAL A 103 21.34 -1.79 9.66
C VAL A 103 21.51 -3.27 10.00
N ASN A 104 22.63 -3.89 9.60
CA ASN A 104 22.88 -5.30 9.89
C ASN A 104 22.96 -5.56 11.40
N GLN A 105 23.65 -4.71 12.17
CA GLN A 105 23.73 -4.80 13.64
C GLN A 105 22.35 -4.82 14.31
N ARG A 106 21.40 -4.00 13.82
CA ARG A 106 20.02 -4.00 14.35
C ARG A 106 19.22 -5.26 14.04
N HIS A 107 19.69 -6.04 13.06
CA HIS A 107 19.08 -7.27 12.60
C HIS A 107 19.94 -8.50 12.95
N GLU A 108 21.03 -8.35 13.68
CA GLU A 108 21.87 -9.47 14.09
C GLU A 108 21.08 -10.47 14.93
N MET A 109 21.45 -11.74 14.80
CA MET A 109 20.91 -12.80 15.65
C MET A 109 21.17 -12.45 17.11
N ASN A 110 20.15 -12.57 17.95
CA ASN A 110 20.27 -12.35 19.38
C ASN A 110 20.87 -13.60 20.04
N THR A 111 22.21 -13.71 20.01
CA THR A 111 22.95 -14.84 20.58
C THR A 111 22.80 -14.94 22.09
N ASP A 112 22.51 -13.82 22.77
CA ASP A 112 22.27 -13.80 24.22
C ASP A 112 20.96 -14.48 24.59
N ALA A 113 20.00 -14.60 23.65
CA ALA A 113 18.74 -15.29 23.89
C ALA A 113 18.90 -16.82 23.91
N SER A 114 19.81 -17.36 23.10
CA SER A 114 20.15 -18.78 23.11
C SER A 114 21.40 -19.10 22.29
N LEU A 115 22.22 -19.99 22.84
CA LEU A 115 23.41 -20.53 22.19
C LEU A 115 23.09 -21.69 21.23
N LEU A 116 21.86 -22.23 21.25
CA LEU A 116 21.44 -23.35 20.39
C LEU A 116 21.70 -23.06 18.90
N PHE A 117 21.50 -21.81 18.49
CA PHE A 117 21.56 -21.40 17.10
C PHE A 117 22.88 -20.74 16.67
N LEU A 118 23.97 -20.87 17.45
CA LEU A 118 25.24 -20.23 17.11
C LEU A 118 25.74 -20.61 15.71
N ALA A 119 25.60 -21.87 15.31
CA ALA A 119 25.97 -22.35 13.98
C ALA A 119 25.13 -21.73 12.85
N GLU A 120 23.95 -21.20 13.17
CA GLU A 120 23.03 -20.59 12.19
C GLU A 120 23.24 -19.07 12.03
N ARG A 121 24.16 -18.47 12.78
CA ARG A 121 24.43 -17.02 12.75
C ARG A 121 24.76 -16.51 11.34
N ASP A 122 25.71 -17.15 10.68
CA ASP A 122 26.16 -16.75 9.34
C ASP A 122 25.08 -16.96 8.29
N GLN A 123 24.27 -18.01 8.45
CA GLN A 123 23.13 -18.27 7.58
C GLN A 123 22.08 -17.17 7.79
N TYR A 124 21.69 -16.86 9.03
CA TYR A 124 20.75 -15.78 9.35
C TYR A 124 21.22 -14.40 8.83
N ALA A 125 22.52 -14.11 8.90
CA ALA A 125 23.09 -12.87 8.35
C ALA A 125 22.88 -12.71 6.83
N ARG A 126 22.71 -13.81 6.10
CA ARG A 126 22.41 -13.83 4.66
C ARG A 126 20.93 -13.71 4.34
N LEU A 127 20.05 -13.65 5.34
CA LEU A 127 18.59 -13.63 5.17
C LEU A 127 18.11 -12.61 4.12
N PRO A 128 18.62 -11.36 4.04
CA PRO A 128 18.20 -10.39 3.02
C PRO A 128 18.38 -10.88 1.58
N GLY A 129 19.37 -11.72 1.33
CA GLY A 129 19.69 -12.25 -0.01
C GLY A 129 19.14 -13.65 -0.29
N MET A 130 18.53 -14.33 0.69
CA MET A 130 18.04 -15.70 0.52
C MET A 130 16.86 -15.77 -0.46
N ASN A 131 16.91 -16.73 -1.38
CA ASN A 131 15.74 -17.09 -2.19
C ASN A 131 14.72 -17.90 -1.37
N ASP A 132 13.52 -18.09 -1.91
CA ASP A 132 12.43 -18.78 -1.20
C ASP A 132 12.71 -20.24 -0.88
N LYS A 133 13.50 -20.93 -1.70
CA LYS A 133 13.87 -22.34 -1.49
C LYS A 133 14.85 -22.48 -0.32
N GLU A 134 15.89 -21.64 -0.29
CA GLU A 134 16.86 -21.57 0.80
C GLU A 134 16.19 -21.18 2.12
N LEU A 135 15.30 -20.18 2.09
CA LEU A 135 14.58 -19.73 3.27
C LEU A 135 13.71 -20.84 3.88
N LYS A 136 12.99 -21.62 3.05
CA LYS A 136 12.21 -22.78 3.54
C LYS A 136 13.08 -23.83 4.21
N LYS A 137 14.21 -24.19 3.60
CA LYS A 137 15.18 -25.14 4.20
C LYS A 137 15.72 -24.62 5.53
N PHE A 138 15.98 -23.33 5.61
CA PHE A 138 16.46 -22.70 6.84
C PHE A 138 15.38 -22.69 7.93
N ALA A 139 14.13 -22.36 7.59
CA ALA A 139 12.99 -22.43 8.49
C ALA A 139 12.77 -23.85 9.05
N ALA A 140 12.81 -24.87 8.20
CA ALA A 140 12.68 -26.28 8.61
C ALA A 140 13.79 -26.70 9.57
N ARG A 141 15.02 -26.22 9.36
CA ARG A 141 16.13 -26.53 10.26
C ARG A 141 15.94 -25.92 11.66
N ILE A 142 15.45 -24.68 11.72
CA ILE A 142 15.15 -24.00 12.99
C ILE A 142 14.06 -24.78 13.74
N SER A 143 12.97 -25.14 13.06
CA SER A 143 11.89 -25.88 13.70
C SER A 143 12.35 -27.27 14.18
N SER A 144 13.15 -27.99 13.39
CA SER A 144 13.73 -29.28 13.83
C SER A 144 14.64 -29.14 15.06
N GLN A 145 15.47 -28.09 15.15
CA GLN A 145 16.31 -27.86 16.33
C GLN A 145 15.49 -27.52 17.58
N LEU A 146 14.41 -26.73 17.43
CA LEU A 146 13.50 -26.45 18.54
C LEU A 146 12.73 -27.69 18.99
N PHE A 147 12.35 -28.56 18.05
CA PHE A 147 11.71 -29.84 18.35
C PHE A 147 12.67 -30.77 19.10
N MET A 148 13.91 -30.95 18.63
CA MET A 148 14.91 -31.75 19.34
C MET A 148 15.18 -31.23 20.75
N MET A 149 15.34 -29.91 20.91
CA MET A 149 15.49 -29.28 22.23
C MET A 149 14.29 -29.56 23.14
N TYR A 150 13.07 -29.55 22.60
CA TYR A 150 11.87 -29.88 23.38
C TYR A 150 11.86 -31.34 23.85
N GLU A 151 12.21 -32.28 22.98
CA GLU A 151 12.29 -33.70 23.33
C GLU A 151 13.33 -33.93 24.43
N GLU A 152 14.53 -33.35 24.30
CA GLU A 152 15.58 -33.43 25.32
C GLU A 152 15.13 -32.86 26.67
N LEU A 153 14.38 -31.75 26.66
CA LEU A 153 13.83 -31.16 27.89
C LEU A 153 12.72 -32.02 28.50
N CYS A 154 11.91 -32.67 27.67
CA CYS A 154 10.89 -33.61 28.14
C CYS A 154 11.54 -34.82 28.81
N ASP A 155 12.55 -35.42 28.17
CA ASP A 155 13.29 -36.56 28.72
C ASP A 155 13.95 -36.18 30.05
N ALA A 156 14.66 -35.05 30.10
CA ALA A 156 15.28 -34.56 31.33
C ALA A 156 14.27 -34.27 32.45
N TRP A 157 13.08 -33.78 32.10
CA TRP A 157 12.01 -33.55 33.07
C TRP A 157 11.48 -34.86 33.65
N VAL A 158 11.22 -35.85 32.78
CA VAL A 158 10.74 -37.19 33.17
C VAL A 158 11.80 -37.89 34.03
N ASP A 159 13.07 -37.83 33.67
CA ASP A 159 14.16 -38.39 34.48
C ASP A 159 14.21 -37.79 35.89
N ALA A 160 13.88 -36.50 36.02
CA ALA A 160 13.87 -35.81 37.32
C ALA A 160 12.58 -36.02 38.14
N HIS A 161 11.44 -36.27 37.50
CA HIS A 161 10.11 -36.31 38.14
C HIS A 161 9.40 -37.67 38.03
N GLY A 162 10.05 -38.67 37.44
CA GLY A 162 9.60 -40.06 37.33
C GLY A 162 8.70 -40.35 36.13
N GLU A 163 7.43 -39.96 36.21
CA GLU A 163 6.38 -40.39 35.26
C GLU A 163 6.14 -39.39 34.11
N LYS A 164 5.71 -39.87 32.94
CA LYS A 164 5.42 -39.02 31.77
C LYS A 164 4.26 -38.06 32.00
N GLU A 165 3.33 -38.46 32.86
CA GLU A 165 2.18 -37.70 33.31
C GLU A 165 2.59 -36.36 33.95
N SER A 166 3.80 -36.29 34.53
CA SER A 166 4.35 -35.06 35.12
C SER A 166 4.55 -33.94 34.09
N LEU A 167 4.67 -34.27 32.79
CA LEU A 167 4.81 -33.30 31.71
C LEU A 167 3.54 -32.45 31.49
N PHE A 168 2.38 -32.92 31.92
CA PHE A 168 1.09 -32.24 31.70
C PHE A 168 0.72 -31.27 32.83
N THR A 169 1.66 -30.96 33.72
CA THR A 169 1.50 -29.98 34.79
C THR A 169 1.80 -28.56 34.29
N ASP A 170 1.18 -27.55 34.92
CA ASP A 170 1.46 -26.14 34.59
C ASP A 170 2.95 -25.80 34.80
N GLU A 171 3.60 -26.40 35.79
CA GLU A 171 5.04 -26.19 36.07
C GLU A 171 5.93 -26.74 34.96
N ALA A 172 5.69 -27.98 34.53
CA ALA A 172 6.42 -28.58 33.41
C ALA A 172 6.22 -27.77 32.13
N GLN A 173 4.98 -27.36 31.84
CA GLN A 173 4.66 -26.62 30.62
C GLN A 173 5.24 -25.20 30.63
N ASP A 174 5.28 -24.52 31.79
CA ASP A 174 5.97 -23.23 31.94
C ASP A 174 7.48 -23.40 31.72
N HIS A 175 8.09 -24.44 32.29
CA HIS A 175 9.50 -24.77 32.09
C HIS A 175 9.84 -25.05 30.61
N LEU A 176 9.11 -25.96 29.96
CA LEU A 176 9.33 -26.35 28.56
C LEU A 176 9.15 -25.17 27.62
N TYR A 177 8.03 -24.44 27.75
CA TYR A 177 7.78 -23.25 26.96
C TYR A 177 8.87 -22.19 27.17
N GLY A 178 9.26 -21.93 28.43
CA GLY A 178 10.26 -20.93 28.77
C GLY A 178 11.57 -21.11 28.02
N HIS A 179 12.03 -22.36 27.93
CA HIS A 179 13.24 -22.73 27.23
C HIS A 179 13.06 -22.69 25.70
N VAL A 180 12.04 -23.35 25.14
CA VAL A 180 11.83 -23.44 23.68
C VAL A 180 11.50 -22.07 23.09
N ALA A 181 10.54 -21.35 23.68
CA ALA A 181 10.19 -20.00 23.27
C ALA A 181 11.33 -19.00 23.55
N GLY A 182 12.06 -19.18 24.65
CA GLY A 182 13.26 -18.43 24.95
C GLY A 182 14.29 -18.53 23.83
N ALA A 183 14.58 -19.76 23.38
CA ALA A 183 15.52 -20.02 22.31
C ALA A 183 15.08 -19.43 20.97
N ALA A 184 13.80 -19.53 20.64
CA ALA A 184 13.25 -18.98 19.40
C ALA A 184 13.46 -17.45 19.27
N ARG A 185 13.62 -16.71 20.39
CA ARG A 185 13.91 -15.27 20.38
C ARG A 185 15.28 -14.91 19.80
N ALA A 186 16.19 -15.88 19.62
CA ALA A 186 17.45 -15.67 18.92
C ALA A 186 17.24 -15.06 17.51
N PHE A 187 16.13 -15.39 16.85
CA PHE A 187 15.76 -14.89 15.52
C PHE A 187 14.96 -13.58 15.54
N ASN A 188 15.04 -12.79 16.62
CA ASN A 188 14.37 -11.49 16.76
C ASN A 188 12.83 -11.55 16.62
N ILE A 189 12.24 -12.69 16.96
CA ILE A 189 10.79 -12.85 17.04
C ILE A 189 10.30 -12.72 18.48
N SER A 190 9.01 -12.41 18.64
CA SER A 190 8.33 -12.47 19.93
C SER A 190 7.41 -13.70 19.90
N PRO A 191 7.74 -14.78 20.62
CA PRO A 191 6.86 -15.93 20.77
C PRO A 191 5.49 -15.51 21.30
N LEU A 192 4.45 -16.25 20.91
CA LEU A 192 3.10 -16.01 21.40
C LEU A 192 3.03 -16.29 22.90
N TYR A 193 2.28 -15.47 23.65
CA TYR A 193 2.16 -15.53 25.12
C TYR A 193 3.43 -15.23 25.93
N TRP A 194 4.55 -14.83 25.32
CA TRP A 194 5.81 -14.54 26.04
C TRP A 194 5.63 -13.54 27.19
N LYS A 195 4.79 -12.52 27.02
CA LYS A 195 4.48 -11.54 28.07
C LYS A 195 3.66 -12.12 29.24
N LYS A 196 2.80 -13.10 28.98
CA LYS A 196 2.03 -13.80 30.01
C LYS A 196 2.91 -14.78 30.77
N TYR A 197 3.75 -15.52 30.05
CA TYR A 197 4.81 -16.36 30.61
C TYR A 197 5.69 -15.57 31.60
N ARG A 198 6.23 -14.43 31.18
CA ARG A 198 7.05 -13.54 32.04
C ARG A 198 6.32 -12.99 33.27
N LYS A 199 5.00 -13.16 33.37
CA LYS A 199 4.17 -12.75 34.51
C LYS A 199 3.66 -13.95 35.33
N GLY A 200 3.99 -15.19 34.96
CA GLY A 200 3.44 -16.40 35.58
C GLY A 200 1.93 -16.57 35.35
N GLN A 201 1.41 -16.07 34.22
CA GLN A 201 -0.02 -16.07 33.89
C GLN A 201 -0.34 -16.92 32.65
N MET A 202 0.52 -17.86 32.31
CA MET A 202 0.35 -18.73 31.16
C MET A 202 -0.38 -20.00 31.57
N THR A 203 -1.27 -20.49 30.73
CA THR A 203 -1.96 -21.77 30.95
C THR A 203 -1.29 -22.87 30.15
N THR A 204 -1.42 -24.12 30.60
CA THR A 204 -0.97 -25.31 29.87
C THR A 204 -1.39 -25.31 28.38
N ARG A 205 -2.67 -25.06 28.06
CA ARG A 205 -3.15 -24.97 26.66
C ARG A 205 -2.46 -23.86 25.85
N GLN A 206 -2.12 -22.74 26.49
CA GLN A 206 -1.38 -21.65 25.84
C GLN A 206 0.08 -22.04 25.56
N ALA A 207 0.70 -22.83 26.44
CA ALA A 207 2.04 -23.37 26.24
C ALA A 207 2.07 -24.30 25.01
N TYR A 208 1.20 -25.33 24.98
CA TYR A 208 1.11 -26.27 23.85
C TYR A 208 0.90 -25.58 22.52
N SER A 209 -0.13 -24.72 22.42
CA SER A 209 -0.43 -23.99 21.18
C SER A 209 0.72 -23.09 20.71
N ALA A 210 1.50 -22.51 21.64
CA ALA A 210 2.64 -21.69 21.28
C ALA A 210 3.86 -22.51 20.90
N ILE A 211 4.10 -23.65 21.55
CA ILE A 211 5.18 -24.59 21.22
C ILE A 211 4.93 -25.24 19.85
N ALA A 212 3.69 -25.70 19.57
CA ALA A 212 3.31 -26.30 18.28
C ALA A 212 3.63 -25.36 17.09
N ARG A 213 3.45 -24.05 17.26
CA ARG A 213 3.86 -23.05 16.25
C ARG A 213 5.36 -23.00 16.01
N LEU A 214 6.15 -23.18 17.06
CA LEU A 214 7.61 -23.14 16.97
C LEU A 214 8.16 -24.38 16.26
N PHE A 215 7.40 -25.48 16.22
CA PHE A 215 7.72 -26.68 15.45
C PHE A 215 7.24 -26.62 14.00
N ASN A 216 6.31 -25.72 13.68
CA ASN A 216 5.78 -25.55 12.34
C ASN A 216 6.77 -24.74 11.46
N ASP A 217 7.34 -25.38 10.45
CA ASP A 217 8.30 -24.79 9.53
C ASP A 217 7.67 -23.77 8.56
N GLU A 218 6.39 -23.93 8.21
CA GLU A 218 5.64 -22.95 7.43
C GLU A 218 5.44 -21.66 8.21
N TRP A 219 5.18 -21.76 9.52
CA TRP A 219 5.11 -20.60 10.40
C TRP A 219 6.42 -19.82 10.41
N TRP A 220 7.56 -20.52 10.58
CA TRP A 220 8.89 -19.94 10.49
C TRP A 220 9.17 -19.31 9.13
N THR A 221 8.76 -19.98 8.05
CA THR A 221 8.84 -19.46 6.68
C THR A 221 8.14 -18.11 6.57
N HIS A 222 6.93 -17.97 7.12
CA HIS A 222 6.18 -16.71 7.11
C HIS A 222 6.85 -15.61 7.95
N GLN A 223 7.37 -15.94 9.14
CA GLN A 223 8.09 -14.98 9.98
C GLN A 223 9.35 -14.47 9.28
N LEU A 224 10.19 -15.39 8.79
CA LEU A 224 11.46 -15.09 8.14
C LEU A 224 11.27 -14.36 6.81
N LYS A 225 10.27 -14.70 5.99
CA LYS A 225 9.93 -13.93 4.78
C LYS A 225 9.60 -12.48 5.13
N GLY A 226 8.81 -12.27 6.19
CA GLY A 226 8.49 -10.93 6.68
C GLY A 226 9.72 -10.16 7.14
N GLN A 227 10.66 -10.82 7.84
CA GLN A 227 11.92 -10.22 8.26
C GLN A 227 12.83 -9.89 7.06
N ARG A 228 13.06 -10.85 6.16
CA ARG A 228 13.83 -10.69 4.91
C ARG A 228 13.37 -9.44 4.15
N MET A 229 12.07 -9.33 3.89
CA MET A 229 11.52 -8.19 3.14
C MET A 229 11.84 -6.84 3.78
N ARG A 230 11.69 -6.73 5.10
CA ARG A 230 11.95 -5.48 5.83
C ARG A 230 13.44 -5.17 5.93
N TRP A 231 14.27 -6.18 6.16
CA TRP A 231 15.72 -6.01 6.25
C TRP A 231 16.31 -5.65 4.87
N HIS A 232 15.87 -6.31 3.81
CA HIS A 232 16.23 -5.96 2.44
C HIS A 232 15.85 -4.50 2.11
N GLU A 233 14.63 -4.08 2.45
CA GLU A 233 14.21 -2.69 2.25
C GLU A 233 15.00 -1.70 3.13
N ALA A 234 15.29 -2.05 4.40
CA ALA A 234 16.11 -1.22 5.27
C ALA A 234 17.51 -0.99 4.70
N LEU A 235 18.12 -2.01 4.10
CA LEU A 235 19.41 -1.90 3.43
C LEU A 235 19.33 -0.98 2.19
N LEU A 236 18.27 -1.07 1.40
CA LEU A 236 18.06 -0.18 0.26
C LEU A 236 17.83 1.28 0.68
N ILE A 237 17.14 1.51 1.80
CA ILE A 237 17.02 2.82 2.43
C ILE A 237 18.40 3.34 2.88
N ALA A 238 19.19 2.49 3.54
CA ALA A 238 20.51 2.82 4.06
C ALA A 238 21.51 3.21 2.96
N VAL A 239 21.38 2.67 1.76
CA VAL A 239 22.25 3.02 0.63
C VAL A 239 21.67 4.14 -0.25
N GLY A 240 20.50 4.67 0.12
CA GLY A 240 19.86 5.80 -0.52
C GLY A 240 19.09 5.44 -1.80
N GLU A 241 18.65 4.20 -2.00
CA GLU A 241 17.77 3.84 -3.14
C GLU A 241 16.32 4.30 -2.92
N VAL A 242 15.93 4.59 -1.68
CA VAL A 242 14.61 5.16 -1.33
C VAL A 242 14.75 6.65 -1.04
N ASN A 243 14.45 7.46 -2.05
CA ASN A 243 14.40 8.91 -1.93
C ASN A 243 13.65 9.53 -3.13
N LYS A 244 13.43 10.85 -3.07
CA LYS A 244 12.77 11.64 -4.12
C LYS A 244 13.33 11.40 -5.52
N ASP A 245 14.64 11.45 -5.68
CA ASP A 245 15.32 11.44 -6.98
C ASP A 245 15.40 10.02 -7.58
N ARG A 246 15.44 8.98 -6.73
CA ARG A 246 15.57 7.58 -7.16
C ARG A 246 14.25 6.83 -7.21
N SER A 247 13.70 6.51 -6.04
CA SER A 247 12.46 5.76 -5.88
C SER A 247 11.79 6.24 -4.59
N PRO A 248 10.84 7.18 -4.67
CA PRO A 248 10.23 7.70 -3.46
C PRO A 248 9.34 6.65 -2.80
N TYR A 249 9.21 6.76 -1.47
CA TYR A 249 8.34 5.95 -0.61
C TYR A 249 8.77 4.49 -0.41
N ALA A 250 9.14 3.79 -1.48
CA ALA A 250 9.61 2.41 -1.45
C ALA A 250 10.63 2.18 -2.57
N SER A 251 11.51 1.20 -2.37
CA SER A 251 12.45 0.78 -3.42
C SER A 251 11.72 0.14 -4.60
N LYS A 252 12.35 0.16 -5.78
CA LYS A 252 11.84 -0.55 -6.97
C LYS A 252 11.64 -2.04 -6.70
N HIS A 253 12.47 -2.64 -5.85
CA HIS A 253 12.33 -4.04 -5.42
C HIS A 253 11.03 -4.25 -4.64
N ALA A 254 10.78 -3.48 -3.59
CA ALA A 254 9.57 -3.60 -2.80
C ALA A 254 8.29 -3.41 -3.64
N ILE A 255 8.32 -2.48 -4.60
CA ILE A 255 7.20 -2.25 -5.54
C ILE A 255 6.95 -3.49 -6.40
N ARG A 256 8.00 -4.07 -7.00
CA ARG A 256 7.90 -5.28 -7.82
C ARG A 256 7.39 -6.48 -7.01
N ASP A 257 7.92 -6.68 -5.81
CA ASP A 257 7.55 -7.80 -4.94
C ASP A 257 6.09 -7.73 -4.50
N VAL A 258 5.59 -6.52 -4.18
CA VAL A 258 4.18 -6.31 -3.86
C VAL A 258 3.29 -6.52 -5.07
N ARG A 259 3.72 -6.08 -6.25
CA ARG A 259 2.99 -6.32 -7.51
C ARG A 259 2.90 -7.81 -7.83
N ALA A 260 4.00 -8.55 -7.73
CA ALA A 260 4.03 -10.00 -7.96
C ALA A 260 3.10 -10.74 -6.98
N ARG A 261 3.11 -10.40 -5.69
CA ARG A 261 2.19 -10.99 -4.70
C ARG A 261 0.72 -10.69 -4.99
N ARG A 262 0.41 -9.46 -5.42
CA ARG A 262 -0.96 -9.09 -5.82
C ARG A 262 -1.43 -9.86 -7.04
N GLN A 263 -0.55 -10.06 -8.01
CA GLN A 263 -0.84 -10.86 -9.20
C GLN A 263 -1.10 -12.33 -8.84
N ALA A 264 -0.23 -12.96 -8.04
CA ALA A 264 -0.43 -14.33 -7.57
C ALA A 264 -1.72 -14.50 -6.75
N ASN A 265 -2.04 -13.54 -5.89
CA ASN A 265 -3.30 -13.54 -5.15
C ASN A 265 -4.52 -13.39 -6.08
N LEU A 266 -4.42 -12.54 -7.11
CA LEU A 266 -5.49 -12.39 -8.09
C LEU A 266 -5.71 -13.70 -8.90
N GLU A 267 -4.64 -14.39 -9.27
CA GLU A 267 -4.70 -15.69 -9.94
C GLU A 267 -5.36 -16.75 -9.04
N PHE A 268 -4.96 -16.83 -7.77
CA PHE A 268 -5.60 -17.70 -6.78
C PHE A 268 -7.10 -17.43 -6.66
N LEU A 269 -7.51 -16.16 -6.50
CA LEU A 269 -8.92 -15.79 -6.42
C LEU A 269 -9.71 -16.14 -7.69
N LYS A 270 -9.07 -16.02 -8.88
CA LYS A 270 -9.68 -16.41 -10.16
C LYS A 270 -9.85 -17.92 -10.28
N SER A 271 -8.99 -18.71 -9.66
CA SER A 271 -9.01 -20.18 -9.69
C SER A 271 -9.92 -20.82 -8.65
N CYS A 272 -10.62 -20.04 -7.81
CA CYS A 272 -11.42 -20.55 -6.70
C CYS A 272 -12.88 -20.11 -6.77
N ASP A 273 -13.75 -20.96 -6.22
CA ASP A 273 -15.16 -20.68 -5.92
C ASP A 273 -15.38 -20.70 -4.40
N LEU A 274 -16.46 -20.07 -3.95
CA LEU A 274 -17.05 -20.26 -2.64
C LEU A 274 -18.14 -21.31 -2.76
N GLU A 275 -18.04 -22.39 -1.99
CA GLU A 275 -19.06 -23.43 -1.89
C GLU A 275 -19.78 -23.33 -0.55
N ASN A 276 -21.11 -23.28 -0.59
CA ASN A 276 -21.95 -23.40 0.60
C ASN A 276 -21.87 -24.85 1.11
N ARG A 277 -21.50 -25.04 2.38
CA ARG A 277 -21.30 -26.39 2.93
C ARG A 277 -22.58 -27.20 3.04
N GLU A 278 -23.73 -26.55 3.19
CA GLU A 278 -25.03 -27.21 3.36
C GLU A 278 -25.70 -27.49 2.01
N THR A 279 -25.72 -26.50 1.12
CA THR A 279 -26.46 -26.60 -0.16
C THR A 279 -25.60 -27.09 -1.32
N GLY A 280 -24.27 -27.02 -1.20
CA GLY A 280 -23.33 -27.26 -2.30
C GLY A 280 -23.31 -26.18 -3.38
N GLU A 281 -24.07 -25.09 -3.21
CA GLU A 281 -24.09 -23.96 -4.15
C GLU A 281 -22.69 -23.35 -4.28
N ARG A 282 -22.24 -23.15 -5.53
CA ARG A 282 -20.94 -22.54 -5.83
C ARG A 282 -21.09 -21.16 -6.43
N ILE A 283 -20.32 -20.21 -5.90
CA ILE A 283 -20.27 -18.84 -6.40
C ILE A 283 -18.82 -18.41 -6.63
N ASP A 284 -18.57 -17.73 -7.73
CA ASP A 284 -17.26 -17.20 -8.08
C ASP A 284 -16.64 -16.33 -6.97
N LEU A 285 -15.48 -16.74 -6.44
CA LEU A 285 -14.83 -16.07 -5.31
C LEU A 285 -14.39 -14.64 -5.67
N ILE A 286 -13.79 -14.47 -6.86
CA ILE A 286 -13.30 -13.15 -7.30
C ILE A 286 -14.44 -12.14 -7.42
N SER A 287 -15.59 -12.52 -7.97
CA SER A 287 -16.77 -11.66 -8.02
C SER A 287 -17.17 -11.13 -6.63
N LYS A 288 -17.22 -12.01 -5.62
CA LYS A 288 -17.55 -11.61 -4.23
C LYS A 288 -16.48 -10.72 -3.60
N VAL A 289 -15.20 -10.99 -3.84
CA VAL A 289 -14.10 -10.14 -3.36
C VAL A 289 -14.16 -8.75 -3.99
N MET A 290 -14.41 -8.66 -5.30
CA MET A 290 -14.50 -7.38 -6.03
C MET A 290 -15.75 -6.56 -5.66
N GLY A 291 -16.81 -7.19 -5.17
CA GLY A 291 -17.99 -6.55 -4.58
C GLY A 291 -17.81 -6.11 -3.11
N SER A 292 -16.65 -6.35 -2.50
CA SER A 292 -16.39 -6.08 -1.08
C SER A 292 -15.44 -4.90 -0.86
N ILE A 293 -15.18 -4.55 0.42
CA ILE A 293 -14.20 -3.52 0.81
C ILE A 293 -12.75 -3.86 0.42
N SER A 294 -12.50 -5.10 -0.04
CA SER A 294 -11.21 -5.50 -0.62
C SER A 294 -10.95 -4.80 -1.96
N ASN A 295 -12.00 -4.38 -2.65
CA ASN A 295 -11.88 -3.52 -3.83
C ASN A 295 -11.48 -2.09 -3.41
N PRO A 296 -10.33 -1.57 -3.89
CA PRO A 296 -9.86 -0.22 -3.57
C PRO A 296 -10.90 0.87 -3.85
N GLU A 297 -11.72 0.72 -4.89
CA GLU A 297 -12.76 1.68 -5.25
C GLU A 297 -13.87 1.74 -4.18
N ILE A 298 -14.39 0.58 -3.78
CA ILE A 298 -15.42 0.48 -2.73
C ILE A 298 -14.86 0.98 -1.40
N ARG A 299 -13.60 0.66 -1.10
CA ARG A 299 -12.91 1.16 0.08
C ARG A 299 -12.78 2.68 0.09
N ARG A 300 -12.44 3.28 -1.04
CA ARG A 300 -12.37 4.74 -1.20
C ARG A 300 -13.74 5.38 -1.01
N MET A 301 -14.80 4.83 -1.60
CA MET A 301 -16.17 5.32 -1.43
C MET A 301 -16.62 5.27 0.04
N GLU A 302 -16.38 4.15 0.74
CA GLU A 302 -16.73 4.03 2.16
C GLU A 302 -15.98 5.08 3.01
N LEU A 303 -14.67 5.25 2.79
CA LEU A 303 -13.88 6.24 3.52
C LEU A 303 -14.36 7.68 3.26
N MET A 304 -14.70 8.01 2.01
CA MET A 304 -15.24 9.34 1.68
C MET A 304 -16.59 9.58 2.34
N ASN A 305 -17.48 8.58 2.36
CA ASN A 305 -18.75 8.67 3.06
C ASN A 305 -18.55 8.85 4.58
N THR A 306 -17.62 8.09 5.17
CA THR A 306 -17.24 8.22 6.58
C THR A 306 -16.75 9.63 6.89
N ILE A 307 -15.85 10.19 6.08
CA ILE A 307 -15.33 11.56 6.29
C ILE A 307 -16.43 12.60 6.18
N ALA A 308 -17.28 12.51 5.16
CA ALA A 308 -18.40 13.42 4.99
C ALA A 308 -19.36 13.33 6.19
N GLY A 309 -19.63 12.13 6.70
CA GLY A 309 -20.45 11.94 7.89
C GLY A 309 -19.83 12.52 9.16
N ILE A 310 -18.51 12.37 9.35
CA ILE A 310 -17.80 12.98 10.49
C ILE A 310 -17.91 14.50 10.44
N GLU A 311 -17.71 15.12 9.26
CA GLU A 311 -17.85 16.57 9.10
C GLU A 311 -19.29 17.05 9.39
N ARG A 312 -20.30 16.34 8.87
CA ARG A 312 -21.71 16.68 9.13
C ARG A 312 -22.05 16.56 10.60
N TYR A 313 -21.61 15.49 11.26
CA TYR A 313 -21.79 15.31 12.70
C TYR A 313 -21.13 16.44 13.49
N ALA A 314 -19.87 16.76 13.19
CA ALA A 314 -19.17 17.86 13.84
C ALA A 314 -19.86 19.22 13.63
N ALA A 315 -20.39 19.46 12.44
CA ALA A 315 -21.13 20.68 12.16
C ALA A 315 -22.43 20.77 12.98
N ALA A 316 -23.13 19.65 13.18
CA ALA A 316 -24.35 19.58 14.00
C ALA A 316 -24.05 19.81 15.49
N GLU A 317 -22.94 19.29 16.00
CA GLU A 317 -22.49 19.50 17.39
C GLU A 317 -21.84 20.88 17.63
N GLY A 318 -21.61 21.66 16.57
CA GLY A 318 -20.94 22.96 16.68
C GLY A 318 -19.42 22.86 16.91
N ASP A 319 -18.83 21.69 16.65
CA ASP A 319 -17.40 21.43 16.80
C ASP A 319 -16.56 22.06 15.68
N VAL A 320 -15.28 22.28 15.98
CA VAL A 320 -14.31 22.87 15.05
C VAL A 320 -13.28 21.87 14.59
N GLY A 321 -12.97 21.92 13.29
CA GLY A 321 -11.96 21.06 12.67
C GLY A 321 -10.54 21.59 12.80
N MET A 322 -9.59 20.66 12.93
CA MET A 322 -8.15 20.88 12.90
C MET A 322 -7.48 19.85 11.99
N PHE A 323 -6.64 20.33 11.08
CA PHE A 323 -5.75 19.48 10.32
C PHE A 323 -4.37 19.46 10.97
N ILE A 324 -3.99 18.30 11.47
CA ILE A 324 -2.73 18.09 12.17
C ILE A 324 -1.77 17.31 11.29
N THR A 325 -0.54 17.80 11.19
CA THR A 325 0.59 17.04 10.66
C THR A 325 1.58 16.77 11.80
N LEU A 326 1.89 15.50 12.03
CA LEU A 326 2.87 15.02 13.00
C LEU A 326 3.99 14.25 12.29
N THR A 327 5.25 14.56 12.62
CA THR A 327 6.43 14.02 11.94
C THR A 327 7.48 13.55 12.96
N ALA A 328 8.35 12.59 12.60
CA ALA A 328 9.37 12.01 13.50
C ALA A 328 10.76 12.71 13.40
N PRO A 329 11.50 12.94 14.51
CA PRO A 329 12.77 13.69 14.55
C PRO A 329 13.77 13.39 13.43
N SER A 330 14.76 14.27 13.20
CA SER A 330 15.66 14.15 12.04
C SER A 330 16.37 12.79 11.95
N LYS A 331 16.74 12.18 13.08
CA LYS A 331 17.35 10.83 13.14
C LYS A 331 16.50 9.69 12.56
N TYR A 332 15.20 9.91 12.35
CA TYR A 332 14.30 8.96 11.67
C TYR A 332 14.29 9.11 10.14
N HIS A 333 14.92 10.14 9.60
CA HIS A 333 14.94 10.47 8.17
C HIS A 333 16.29 10.10 7.55
N PRO A 334 16.36 9.06 6.69
CA PRO A 334 17.62 8.60 6.11
C PRO A 334 18.21 9.57 5.08
N THR A 335 17.40 10.50 4.56
CA THR A 335 17.86 11.54 3.62
C THR A 335 17.25 12.89 3.98
N ARG A 336 17.88 13.97 3.52
CA ARG A 336 17.40 15.34 3.67
C ARG A 336 17.45 16.07 2.33
N GLN A 337 16.50 16.96 2.09
CA GLN A 337 16.54 17.86 0.93
C GLN A 337 17.35 19.12 1.28
N VAL A 338 18.28 19.50 0.40
CA VAL A 338 19.12 20.70 0.54
C VAL A 338 18.97 21.56 -0.71
N GLY A 339 18.93 22.89 -0.55
CA GLY A 339 18.70 23.86 -1.63
C GLY A 339 17.30 24.48 -1.60
N LYS A 340 16.98 25.33 -2.59
CA LYS A 340 15.69 26.02 -2.72
C LYS A 340 15.11 25.85 -4.12
N GLY A 341 13.78 25.78 -4.23
CA GLY A 341 13.09 25.65 -5.52
C GLY A 341 13.52 24.40 -6.29
N GLU A 342 13.76 24.57 -7.59
CA GLU A 342 14.17 23.49 -8.51
C GLU A 342 15.61 22.98 -8.26
N SER A 343 16.43 23.72 -7.53
CA SER A 343 17.81 23.31 -7.15
C SER A 343 17.86 22.34 -5.97
N LYS A 344 16.70 21.89 -5.46
CA LYS A 344 16.66 20.95 -4.33
C LYS A 344 17.31 19.62 -4.73
N THR A 345 18.35 19.24 -4.00
CA THR A 345 19.02 17.95 -4.13
C THR A 345 18.80 17.10 -2.89
N VAL A 346 18.76 15.78 -3.06
CA VAL A 346 18.73 14.85 -1.93
C VAL A 346 20.16 14.55 -1.46
N GLN A 347 20.39 14.66 -0.16
CA GLN A 347 21.62 14.25 0.51
C GLN A 347 21.32 13.22 1.59
N LEU A 348 22.30 12.36 1.89
CA LEU A 348 22.20 11.46 3.03
C LEU A 348 22.18 12.26 4.33
N ASN A 349 21.35 11.82 5.28
CA ASN A 349 21.28 12.46 6.58
C ASN A 349 22.25 11.80 7.57
N HIS A 350 23.25 12.53 8.03
CA HIS A 350 24.22 12.03 9.00
C HIS A 350 23.59 11.70 10.35
N GLY A 351 22.57 12.45 10.80
CA GLY A 351 21.88 12.18 12.08
C GLY A 351 21.10 10.87 12.11
N TRP A 352 20.86 10.23 10.94
CA TRP A 352 20.25 8.91 10.87
C TRP A 352 21.27 7.77 11.00
N ASN A 353 22.55 8.02 10.68
CA ASN A 353 23.55 6.97 10.52
C ASN A 353 23.77 6.14 11.79
N ASP A 354 23.74 6.78 12.95
CA ASP A 354 24.00 6.12 14.23
C ASP A 354 22.80 5.29 14.73
N GLU A 355 21.60 5.62 14.27
CA GLU A 355 20.38 4.95 14.72
C GLU A 355 19.87 3.91 13.73
N ALA A 356 20.04 4.18 12.43
CA ALA A 356 19.52 3.40 11.31
C ALA A 356 18.02 3.04 11.44
N PHE A 357 17.20 3.97 11.95
CA PHE A 357 15.77 3.74 12.13
C PHE A 357 15.06 3.46 10.80
N ASN A 358 14.23 2.43 10.80
CA ASN A 358 13.39 2.10 9.65
C ASN A 358 11.96 2.69 9.82
N PRO A 359 11.12 2.68 8.77
CA PRO A 359 9.75 3.20 8.84
C PRO A 359 8.89 2.59 9.95
N LYS A 360 9.13 1.33 10.35
CA LYS A 360 8.39 0.69 11.45
C LYS A 360 8.81 1.26 12.81
N ASP A 361 10.07 1.68 12.97
CA ASP A 361 10.56 2.33 14.19
C ASP A 361 9.98 3.74 14.33
N ALA A 362 9.96 4.51 13.24
CA ALA A 362 9.29 5.81 13.20
C ALA A 362 7.77 5.69 13.47
N GLN A 363 7.09 4.68 12.91
CA GLN A 363 5.67 4.43 13.22
C GLN A 363 5.45 4.07 14.69
N ARG A 364 6.36 3.32 15.33
CA ARG A 364 6.30 3.04 16.78
C ARG A 364 6.46 4.30 17.60
N TYR A 365 7.39 5.18 17.23
CA TYR A 365 7.56 6.50 17.84
C TYR A 365 6.25 7.31 17.78
N LEU A 366 5.65 7.46 16.60
CA LEU A 366 4.39 8.20 16.42
C LEU A 366 3.23 7.59 17.21
N CYS A 367 3.13 6.25 17.25
CA CYS A 367 2.16 5.56 18.09
C CYS A 367 2.37 5.83 19.60
N ARG A 368 3.63 5.86 20.05
CA ARG A 368 3.98 6.12 21.46
C ARG A 368 3.58 7.54 21.86
N ILE A 369 4.00 8.56 21.10
CA ILE A 369 3.64 9.96 21.42
C ILE A 369 2.13 10.17 21.37
N TRP A 370 1.42 9.55 20.41
CA TRP A 370 -0.03 9.61 20.36
C TRP A 370 -0.70 8.94 21.57
N SER A 371 -0.14 7.84 22.06
CA SER A 371 -0.64 7.22 23.29
C SER A 371 -0.49 8.14 24.49
N LEU A 372 0.63 8.86 24.60
CA LEU A 372 0.85 9.85 25.66
C LEU A 372 -0.11 11.04 25.53
N MET A 373 -0.31 11.56 24.31
CA MET A 373 -1.29 12.63 24.04
C MET A 373 -2.70 12.20 24.45
N ARG A 374 -3.14 10.98 24.11
CA ARG A 374 -4.46 10.48 24.50
C ARG A 374 -4.62 10.34 26.02
N THR A 375 -3.58 9.92 26.72
CA THR A 375 -3.59 9.90 28.19
C THR A 375 -3.76 11.32 28.72
N ALA A 376 -2.97 12.27 28.24
CA ALA A 376 -3.11 13.68 28.65
C ALA A 376 -4.48 14.27 28.31
N PHE A 377 -5.08 13.94 27.16
CA PHE A 377 -6.44 14.35 26.83
C PHE A 377 -7.44 13.82 27.85
N LYS A 378 -7.36 12.52 28.18
CA LYS A 378 -8.24 11.90 29.18
C LYS A 378 -8.08 12.57 30.55
N ASP A 379 -6.85 12.80 30.99
CA ASP A 379 -6.56 13.38 32.30
C ASP A 379 -7.00 14.86 32.41
N ASN A 380 -7.22 15.53 31.27
CA ASN A 380 -7.68 16.92 31.18
C ASN A 380 -9.14 17.03 30.68
N ASP A 381 -9.87 15.92 30.60
CA ASP A 381 -11.25 15.85 30.07
C ASP A 381 -11.43 16.48 28.67
N LEU A 382 -10.44 16.26 27.81
CA LEU A 382 -10.43 16.76 26.43
C LEU A 382 -10.92 15.68 25.47
N GLN A 383 -11.89 16.06 24.64
CA GLN A 383 -12.54 15.16 23.72
C GLN A 383 -12.14 15.49 22.27
N VAL A 384 -11.67 14.48 21.55
CA VAL A 384 -11.24 14.64 20.16
C VAL A 384 -11.59 13.40 19.35
N TYR A 385 -12.18 13.61 18.17
CA TYR A 385 -12.55 12.54 17.27
C TYR A 385 -12.24 12.88 15.81
N GLY A 386 -12.24 11.89 14.93
CA GLY A 386 -11.98 12.08 13.51
C GLY A 386 -11.20 10.94 12.86
N LEU A 387 -10.28 11.27 11.96
CA LEU A 387 -9.55 10.30 11.14
C LEU A 387 -8.05 10.61 11.10
N ARG A 388 -7.23 9.55 11.22
CA ARG A 388 -5.78 9.57 11.05
C ARG A 388 -5.39 8.81 9.78
N VAL A 389 -4.54 9.44 8.98
CA VAL A 389 -3.86 8.87 7.81
C VAL A 389 -2.35 8.81 8.07
N VAL A 390 -1.71 7.71 7.68
CA VAL A 390 -0.26 7.61 7.60
C VAL A 390 0.16 7.65 6.14
N GLU A 391 1.04 8.58 5.81
CA GLU A 391 1.64 8.70 4.48
C GLU A 391 3.17 8.59 4.62
N PRO A 392 3.86 7.85 3.74
CA PRO A 392 5.31 7.90 3.70
C PRO A 392 5.77 9.26 3.17
N HIS A 393 6.80 9.82 3.79
CA HIS A 393 7.58 10.89 3.19
C HIS A 393 8.48 10.34 2.06
N HIS A 394 9.11 11.19 1.26
CA HIS A 394 9.86 10.77 0.07
C HIS A 394 10.99 9.75 0.34
N ASP A 395 11.46 9.68 1.58
CA ASP A 395 12.51 8.80 2.09
C ASP A 395 11.97 7.56 2.82
N GLY A 396 10.64 7.37 2.81
CA GLY A 396 9.92 6.25 3.42
C GLY A 396 9.54 6.48 4.89
N THR A 397 9.96 7.58 5.52
CA THR A 397 9.63 7.85 6.93
C THR A 397 8.14 8.22 7.05
N PRO A 398 7.36 7.56 7.92
CA PRO A 398 5.94 7.84 8.07
C PRO A 398 5.68 9.23 8.67
N HIS A 399 4.72 9.93 8.10
CA HIS A 399 4.08 11.11 8.69
C HIS A 399 2.61 10.80 9.00
N TRP A 400 2.09 11.42 10.06
CA TRP A 400 0.67 11.33 10.39
C TRP A 400 -0.03 12.62 9.99
N HIS A 401 -1.08 12.47 9.20
CA HIS A 401 -2.01 13.51 8.86
C HIS A 401 -3.36 13.19 9.52
N MET A 402 -3.87 14.11 10.32
CA MET A 402 -5.08 13.88 11.11
C MET A 402 -6.09 14.98 10.84
N MET A 403 -7.31 14.59 10.53
CA MET A 403 -8.48 15.46 10.57
C MET A 403 -9.17 15.19 11.90
N LEU A 404 -9.09 16.15 12.81
CA LEU A 404 -9.61 16.05 14.17
C LEU A 404 -10.65 17.14 14.43
N PHE A 405 -11.68 16.80 15.19
CA PHE A 405 -12.75 17.69 15.63
C PHE A 405 -12.84 17.69 17.15
N CYS A 406 -13.17 18.86 17.72
CA CYS A 406 -13.35 19.05 19.14
C CYS A 406 -14.22 20.28 19.40
N ASN A 407 -14.66 20.43 20.65
CA ASN A 407 -15.32 21.64 21.11
C ASN A 407 -14.42 22.87 20.91
N PRO A 408 -14.94 24.01 20.42
CA PRO A 408 -14.15 25.22 20.20
C PRO A 408 -13.36 25.69 21.43
N ARG A 409 -13.91 25.51 22.63
CA ARG A 409 -13.27 25.93 23.90
C ARG A 409 -12.03 25.08 24.24
N GLN A 410 -12.00 23.82 23.82
CA GLN A 410 -10.92 22.88 24.10
C GLN A 410 -9.77 22.94 23.09
N ARG A 411 -10.01 23.54 21.91
CA ARG A 411 -9.10 23.52 20.76
C ARG A 411 -7.66 23.93 21.10
N ASN A 412 -7.49 25.04 21.81
CA ASN A 412 -6.16 25.57 22.11
C ASN A 412 -5.37 24.65 23.05
N GLN A 413 -6.04 24.12 24.09
CA GLN A 413 -5.42 23.19 25.04
C GLN A 413 -5.01 21.88 24.36
N ILE A 414 -5.86 21.35 23.45
CA ILE A 414 -5.53 20.17 22.65
C ILE A 414 -4.28 20.43 21.80
N ILE A 415 -4.23 21.56 21.07
CA ILE A 415 -3.09 21.94 20.22
C ILE A 415 -1.81 22.06 21.06
N GLU A 416 -1.88 22.67 22.25
CA GLU A 416 -0.74 22.85 23.14
C GLU A 416 -0.20 21.52 23.65
N ILE A 417 -1.07 20.62 24.12
CA ILE A 417 -0.70 19.27 24.55
C ILE A 417 -0.05 18.50 23.40
N MET A 418 -0.65 18.52 22.21
CA MET A 418 -0.07 17.84 21.04
C MET A 418 1.30 18.42 20.68
N ARG A 419 1.46 19.74 20.67
CA ARG A 419 2.75 20.39 20.39
C ARG A 419 3.80 19.99 21.42
N ARG A 420 3.45 20.01 22.70
CA ARG A 420 4.34 19.65 23.82
C ARG A 420 4.87 18.22 23.67
N TYR A 421 4.01 17.25 23.41
CA TYR A 421 4.43 15.85 23.21
C TYR A 421 5.17 15.62 21.88
N ALA A 422 4.82 16.36 20.83
CA ALA A 422 5.51 16.25 19.54
C ALA A 422 6.96 16.78 19.58
N LEU A 423 7.25 17.73 20.49
CA LEU A 423 8.58 18.29 20.73
C LEU A 423 9.30 17.65 21.93
N LYS A 424 8.73 16.59 22.53
CA LYS A 424 9.31 15.96 23.72
C LYS A 424 10.66 15.28 23.45
N GLU A 425 10.83 14.74 22.25
CA GLU A 425 12.07 14.11 21.80
C GLU A 425 12.72 15.01 20.75
N ASP A 426 14.00 15.35 20.98
CA ASP A 426 14.81 16.17 20.07
C ASP A 426 14.16 17.52 19.69
N GLY A 427 13.41 18.13 20.62
CA GLY A 427 12.64 19.37 20.39
C GLY A 427 13.49 20.59 20.04
N ASP A 428 14.76 20.57 20.43
CA ASP A 428 15.74 21.65 20.19
C ASP A 428 16.45 21.52 18.83
N GLU A 429 16.18 20.46 18.06
CA GLU A 429 16.72 20.33 16.69
C GLU A 429 16.32 21.52 15.83
N ARG A 430 17.24 21.95 14.96
CA ARG A 430 17.00 23.08 14.06
C ARG A 430 15.76 22.85 13.19
N GLY A 431 14.73 23.69 13.41
CA GLY A 431 13.46 23.62 12.68
C GLY A 431 12.45 22.62 13.24
N ALA A 432 12.73 21.97 14.38
CA ALA A 432 11.80 21.08 15.05
C ALA A 432 10.49 21.79 15.42
N ALA A 433 10.57 22.95 16.08
CA ALA A 433 9.40 23.77 16.45
C ALA A 433 8.47 24.09 15.26
N ARG A 434 9.03 24.22 14.05
CA ARG A 434 8.26 24.49 12.82
C ARG A 434 7.69 23.23 12.16
N ASN A 435 8.44 22.12 12.19
CA ASN A 435 8.18 20.97 11.32
C ASN A 435 7.62 19.75 12.06
N ARG A 436 7.84 19.60 13.39
CA ARG A 436 7.37 18.43 14.17
C ARG A 436 5.86 18.36 14.29
N PHE A 437 5.23 19.51 14.45
CA PHE A 437 3.81 19.63 14.64
C PHE A 437 3.28 20.87 13.93
N GLN A 438 2.35 20.65 13.01
CA GLN A 438 1.59 21.71 12.38
C GLN A 438 0.11 21.49 12.66
N ALA A 439 -0.58 22.53 13.13
CA ALA A 439 -2.03 22.54 13.29
C ALA A 439 -2.61 23.66 12.44
N LYS A 440 -3.49 23.32 11.50
CA LYS A 440 -4.26 24.28 10.69
C LYS A 440 -5.72 24.21 11.08
N HIS A 441 -6.39 25.36 11.15
CA HIS A 441 -7.84 25.38 11.28
C HIS A 441 -8.49 24.86 10.00
N LEU A 442 -9.57 24.10 10.13
CA LEU A 442 -10.38 23.67 9.01
C LEU A 442 -11.70 24.44 9.03
N ASN A 443 -11.95 25.19 7.96
CA ASN A 443 -13.24 25.85 7.75
C ASN A 443 -14.31 24.81 7.35
N ARG A 444 -15.58 25.12 7.62
CA ARG A 444 -16.73 24.27 7.26
C ARG A 444 -16.69 23.91 5.76
N GLY A 445 -16.88 22.63 5.45
CA GLY A 445 -16.91 22.10 4.07
C GLY A 445 -15.55 21.90 3.39
N GLY A 446 -14.43 22.13 4.10
CA GLY A 446 -13.08 22.02 3.53
C GLY A 446 -12.21 20.88 4.07
N ALA A 447 -12.61 20.20 5.15
CA ALA A 447 -11.79 19.14 5.76
C ALA A 447 -11.81 17.85 4.93
N ALA A 448 -12.98 17.50 4.38
CA ALA A 448 -13.12 16.36 3.47
C ALA A 448 -12.23 16.51 2.24
N GLY A 449 -12.20 17.70 1.62
CA GLY A 449 -11.33 17.98 0.48
C GLY A 449 -9.84 17.86 0.81
N TYR A 450 -9.43 18.33 2.00
CA TYR A 450 -8.03 18.29 2.41
C TYR A 450 -7.53 16.87 2.64
N ILE A 451 -8.32 16.02 3.29
CA ILE A 451 -7.96 14.62 3.57
C ILE A 451 -8.20 13.69 2.36
N ALA A 452 -9.12 14.04 1.46
CA ALA A 452 -9.38 13.29 0.23
C ALA A 452 -8.14 13.16 -0.65
N LYS A 453 -7.30 14.21 -0.73
CA LYS A 453 -6.00 14.14 -1.43
C LYS A 453 -5.15 12.97 -0.91
N TYR A 454 -5.08 12.81 0.42
CA TYR A 454 -4.31 11.75 1.05
C TYR A 454 -4.96 10.38 0.83
N ILE A 455 -6.29 10.28 0.79
CA ILE A 455 -6.97 9.03 0.45
C ILE A 455 -6.63 8.58 -0.97
N SER A 456 -6.81 9.46 -1.96
CA SER A 456 -6.56 9.14 -3.36
C SER A 456 -5.10 8.75 -3.58
N LYS A 457 -4.15 9.46 -2.94
CA LYS A 457 -2.72 9.10 -2.96
C LYS A 457 -2.41 7.71 -2.39
N ASN A 458 -3.13 7.28 -1.35
CA ASN A 458 -2.78 6.10 -0.56
C ASN A 458 -3.51 4.81 -1.00
N ILE A 459 -4.55 4.91 -1.84
CA ILE A 459 -5.40 3.75 -2.20
C ILE A 459 -5.23 3.33 -3.67
N ASP A 460 -5.62 4.16 -4.63
CA ASP A 460 -5.74 3.75 -6.03
C ASP A 460 -5.30 4.82 -7.05
N GLY A 461 -4.91 6.03 -6.60
CA GLY A 461 -4.58 7.13 -7.49
C GLY A 461 -5.78 7.67 -8.28
N TYR A 462 -7.01 7.34 -7.88
CA TYR A 462 -8.23 7.68 -8.62
C TYR A 462 -8.45 9.19 -8.72
N ALA A 463 -8.87 9.65 -9.91
CA ALA A 463 -9.14 11.05 -10.26
C ALA A 463 -7.92 11.99 -10.13
N LEU A 464 -6.69 11.45 -10.21
CA LEU A 464 -5.44 12.21 -10.12
C LEU A 464 -4.66 12.23 -11.46
N ASP A 465 -5.32 11.96 -12.59
CA ASP A 465 -4.69 12.00 -13.91
C ASP A 465 -4.15 13.42 -14.20
N GLY A 466 -2.87 13.51 -14.56
CA GLY A 466 -2.18 14.78 -14.84
C GLY A 466 -1.71 15.57 -13.60
N GLN A 467 -1.99 15.11 -12.37
CA GLN A 467 -1.52 15.77 -11.15
C GLN A 467 -0.17 15.22 -10.66
N LEU A 468 0.69 16.13 -10.22
CA LEU A 468 2.01 15.82 -9.66
C LEU A 468 1.97 15.81 -8.13
N ASP A 469 2.78 14.94 -7.55
CA ASP A 469 2.99 14.90 -6.12
C ASP A 469 3.93 16.02 -5.65
N ASN A 470 3.55 16.76 -4.60
CA ASN A 470 4.31 17.93 -4.14
C ASN A 470 5.69 17.57 -3.57
N ASP A 471 5.80 16.38 -2.97
CA ASP A 471 7.04 15.96 -2.31
C ASP A 471 8.03 15.41 -3.33
N THR A 472 7.53 14.67 -4.33
CA THR A 472 8.36 13.93 -5.29
C THR A 472 8.43 14.53 -6.69
N GLY A 473 7.43 15.30 -7.10
CA GLY A 473 7.28 15.82 -8.46
C GLY A 473 6.82 14.78 -9.49
N ARG A 474 6.45 13.56 -9.07
CA ARG A 474 6.04 12.46 -9.97
C ARG A 474 4.52 12.40 -10.14
N PRO A 475 4.00 11.76 -11.22
CA PRO A 475 2.56 11.53 -11.39
C PRO A 475 1.98 10.76 -10.21
N LEU A 476 0.85 11.22 -9.68
CA LEU A 476 0.26 10.65 -8.46
C LEU A 476 -0.14 9.17 -8.58
N LYS A 477 -0.47 8.70 -9.79
CA LYS A 477 -0.78 7.29 -10.06
C LYS A 477 0.41 6.34 -9.80
N ASP A 478 1.61 6.75 -10.21
CA ASP A 478 2.84 5.97 -9.97
C ASP A 478 3.21 5.97 -8.49
N THR A 479 2.90 7.07 -7.78
CA THR A 479 3.14 7.16 -6.34
C THR A 479 2.22 6.24 -5.52
N ALA A 480 0.97 5.99 -5.95
CA ALA A 480 0.04 5.14 -5.22
C ALA A 480 0.52 3.68 -5.10
N ALA A 481 1.15 3.15 -6.15
CA ALA A 481 1.76 1.82 -6.14
C ALA A 481 2.93 1.75 -5.14
N ALA A 482 3.79 2.78 -5.10
CA ALA A 482 4.91 2.87 -4.18
C ALA A 482 4.46 3.02 -2.72
N VAL A 483 3.48 3.86 -2.46
CA VAL A 483 2.86 4.04 -1.14
C VAL A 483 2.23 2.74 -0.65
N THR A 484 1.54 2.00 -1.53
CA THR A 484 0.98 0.71 -1.12
C THR A 484 2.06 -0.34 -0.85
N ALA A 485 3.11 -0.34 -1.68
CA ALA A 485 4.24 -1.25 -1.48
C ALA A 485 4.95 -0.97 -0.15
N TRP A 486 5.15 0.30 0.18
CA TRP A 486 5.65 0.75 1.47
C TRP A 486 4.77 0.25 2.62
N ALA A 487 3.45 0.51 2.58
CA ALA A 487 2.53 0.12 3.64
C ALA A 487 2.49 -1.41 3.84
N SER A 488 2.53 -2.18 2.75
CA SER A 488 2.56 -3.65 2.78
C SER A 488 3.88 -4.19 3.35
N THR A 489 5.02 -3.66 2.92
CA THR A 489 6.37 -4.11 3.33
C THR A 489 6.58 -3.86 4.82
N TRP A 490 6.21 -2.68 5.30
CA TRP A 490 6.38 -2.29 6.70
C TRP A 490 5.23 -2.71 7.62
N ARG A 491 4.13 -3.23 7.03
CA ARG A 491 2.87 -3.59 7.72
C ARG A 491 2.30 -2.41 8.51
N ILE A 492 2.20 -1.24 7.86
CA ILE A 492 1.71 0.00 8.48
C ILE A 492 0.25 0.25 8.04
N PRO A 493 -0.73 0.19 8.97
CA PRO A 493 -2.10 0.57 8.66
C PRO A 493 -2.21 2.07 8.39
N GLN A 494 -2.66 2.43 7.19
CA GLN A 494 -2.73 3.83 6.74
C GLN A 494 -3.88 4.59 7.41
N PHE A 495 -5.11 4.05 7.42
CA PHE A 495 -6.31 4.75 7.90
C PHE A 495 -6.76 4.22 9.27
N LYS A 496 -7.10 5.12 10.19
CA LYS A 496 -7.70 4.75 11.49
C LYS A 496 -8.60 5.87 12.02
N THR A 497 -9.82 5.54 12.42
CA THR A 497 -10.73 6.46 13.10
C THR A 497 -10.28 6.69 14.56
N VAL A 498 -10.60 7.87 15.09
CA VAL A 498 -10.32 8.30 16.45
C VAL A 498 -11.64 8.74 17.07
N GLY A 499 -11.98 8.26 18.27
CA GLY A 499 -13.16 8.74 19.01
C GLY A 499 -14.50 8.49 18.31
N LEU A 500 -14.60 7.57 17.35
CA LEU A 500 -15.84 7.30 16.60
C LEU A 500 -16.33 5.86 16.83
N PRO A 501 -17.64 5.60 16.65
CA PRO A 501 -18.19 4.25 16.65
C PRO A 501 -17.52 3.32 15.62
N THR A 502 -17.59 2.02 15.87
CA THR A 502 -16.80 1.06 15.09
C THR A 502 -17.38 0.82 13.69
N MET A 503 -16.51 0.88 12.67
CA MET A 503 -16.88 0.46 11.30
C MET A 503 -17.31 -1.00 11.21
N GLY A 504 -16.93 -1.83 12.18
CA GLY A 504 -17.37 -3.22 12.27
C GLY A 504 -18.89 -3.30 12.46
N ALA A 505 -19.42 -2.61 13.49
CA ALA A 505 -20.86 -2.60 13.74
C ALA A 505 -21.63 -1.97 12.57
N TYR A 506 -21.13 -0.86 12.02
CA TYR A 506 -21.70 -0.23 10.81
C TYR A 506 -21.82 -1.22 9.64
N ARG A 507 -20.78 -2.02 9.37
CA ARG A 507 -20.79 -3.00 8.28
C ARG A 507 -21.68 -4.21 8.57
N GLU A 508 -21.80 -4.65 9.82
CA GLU A 508 -22.69 -5.76 10.17
C GLU A 508 -24.16 -5.35 10.09
N LEU A 509 -24.53 -4.15 10.54
CA LEU A 509 -25.90 -3.63 10.42
C LEU A 509 -26.36 -3.56 8.96
N ARG A 510 -25.46 -3.25 8.02
CA ARG A 510 -25.74 -3.19 6.57
C ARG A 510 -25.92 -4.55 5.90
N LYS A 511 -25.69 -5.65 6.60
CA LYS A 511 -25.99 -7.00 6.09
C LYS A 511 -27.41 -7.44 6.39
N LEU A 512 -28.08 -6.74 7.31
CA LEU A 512 -29.47 -7.01 7.63
C LEU A 512 -30.38 -6.68 6.43
N PRO A 513 -31.53 -7.34 6.31
CA PRO A 513 -32.47 -7.07 5.23
C PRO A 513 -32.86 -5.58 5.20
N ARG A 514 -32.86 -5.00 4.00
CA ARG A 514 -33.24 -3.60 3.81
C ARG A 514 -34.72 -3.41 4.10
N GLY A 515 -35.05 -2.33 4.82
CA GLY A 515 -36.43 -1.96 5.13
C GLY A 515 -37.14 -2.88 6.13
N VAL A 516 -36.45 -3.85 6.72
CA VAL A 516 -36.99 -4.68 7.81
C VAL A 516 -36.52 -4.08 9.13
N SER A 517 -37.47 -3.67 9.96
CA SER A 517 -37.19 -3.17 11.31
C SER A 517 -36.76 -4.31 12.23
N ILE A 518 -35.78 -4.04 13.10
CA ILE A 518 -35.37 -4.96 14.18
C ILE A 518 -35.77 -4.42 15.56
N ALA A 519 -36.64 -3.42 15.62
CA ALA A 519 -37.08 -2.80 16.87
C ALA A 519 -37.81 -3.79 17.78
N ASP A 520 -38.62 -4.69 17.22
CA ASP A 520 -39.35 -5.71 18.00
C ASP A 520 -38.41 -6.74 18.65
N GLU A 521 -37.27 -7.03 18.01
CA GLU A 521 -36.26 -7.93 18.56
C GLU A 521 -35.35 -7.23 19.56
N PHE A 522 -35.03 -5.95 19.34
CA PHE A 522 -34.19 -5.15 20.21
C PHE A 522 -34.98 -3.98 20.81
N ASP A 523 -34.82 -2.79 20.21
CA ASP A 523 -35.52 -1.57 20.54
C ASP A 523 -35.33 -0.52 19.43
N GLU A 524 -36.01 0.61 19.58
CA GLU A 524 -35.93 1.75 18.66
C GLU A 524 -34.52 2.35 18.54
N ARG A 525 -33.65 2.20 19.55
CA ARG A 525 -32.29 2.75 19.51
C ARG A 525 -31.43 1.93 18.55
N VAL A 526 -31.54 0.61 18.63
CA VAL A 526 -30.86 -0.32 17.74
C VAL A 526 -31.37 -0.16 16.31
N GLU A 527 -32.69 0.00 16.13
CA GLU A 527 -33.29 0.25 14.81
C GLU A 527 -32.81 1.58 14.22
N ALA A 528 -32.73 2.65 15.00
CA ALA A 528 -32.18 3.93 14.54
C ALA A 528 -30.73 3.78 14.02
N ALA A 529 -29.89 3.01 14.72
CA ALA A 529 -28.53 2.72 14.27
C ALA A 529 -28.50 1.87 12.99
N ARG A 530 -29.39 0.88 12.86
CA ARG A 530 -29.54 0.06 11.65
C ARG A 530 -29.99 0.90 10.45
N ALA A 531 -31.05 1.70 10.61
CA ALA A 531 -31.61 2.55 9.57
C ALA A 531 -30.59 3.60 9.08
N ALA A 532 -29.83 4.20 9.99
CA ALA A 532 -28.73 5.11 9.65
C ALA A 532 -27.64 4.39 8.84
N ALA A 533 -27.28 3.16 9.23
CA ALA A 533 -26.27 2.39 8.51
C ALA A 533 -26.73 1.94 7.11
N ASP A 534 -27.99 1.51 6.97
CA ASP A 534 -28.57 1.05 5.70
C ASP A 534 -28.71 2.20 4.69
N SER A 535 -29.19 3.36 5.13
CA SER A 535 -29.27 4.59 4.31
C SER A 535 -27.90 5.17 3.93
N GLY A 536 -26.84 4.74 4.62
CA GLY A 536 -25.48 5.25 4.42
C GLY A 536 -25.21 6.59 5.10
N ASP A 537 -26.11 7.07 5.96
CA ASP A 537 -25.89 8.31 6.72
C ASP A 537 -24.99 8.05 7.93
N PHE A 538 -23.69 8.24 7.71
CA PHE A 538 -22.69 8.01 8.74
C PHE A 538 -22.78 9.04 9.88
N ALA A 539 -23.32 10.25 9.66
CA ALA A 539 -23.50 11.23 10.72
C ALA A 539 -24.60 10.78 11.69
N LEU A 540 -25.75 10.37 11.14
CA LEU A 540 -26.86 9.82 11.92
C LEU A 540 -26.43 8.55 12.65
N TYR A 541 -25.59 7.71 12.02
CA TYR A 541 -25.04 6.51 12.67
C TYR A 541 -24.16 6.86 13.88
N ILE A 542 -23.38 7.94 13.82
CA ILE A 542 -22.59 8.40 14.99
C ILE A 542 -23.55 8.78 16.12
N SER A 543 -24.56 9.60 15.85
CA SER A 543 -25.56 10.01 16.84
C SER A 543 -26.32 8.82 17.43
N ALA A 544 -26.77 7.88 16.59
CA ALA A 544 -27.52 6.70 17.01
C ALA A 544 -26.70 5.71 17.86
N GLN A 545 -25.37 5.76 17.76
CA GLN A 545 -24.45 5.01 18.61
C GLN A 545 -24.13 5.71 19.95
N GLY A 546 -24.78 6.83 20.22
CA GLY A 546 -24.58 7.67 21.41
C GLY A 546 -23.68 8.88 21.19
N GLY A 547 -23.12 9.07 20.00
CA GLY A 547 -22.23 10.19 19.64
C GLY A 547 -20.75 9.84 19.58
N ALA A 548 -19.92 10.88 19.40
CA ALA A 548 -18.46 10.74 19.42
C ALA A 548 -17.92 10.55 20.85
N ASN A 549 -16.76 9.90 20.96
CA ASN A 549 -16.03 9.60 22.21
C ASN A 549 -16.76 8.73 23.24
N VAL A 550 -17.91 8.14 22.87
CA VAL A 550 -18.66 7.22 23.73
C VAL A 550 -17.84 5.96 24.03
N PRO A 551 -17.71 5.57 25.32
CA PRO A 551 -17.09 4.31 25.71
C PRO A 551 -17.71 3.13 24.99
N ARG A 552 -16.92 2.10 24.65
CA ARG A 552 -17.39 0.98 23.84
C ARG A 552 -18.58 0.26 24.47
N ASP A 553 -18.61 0.13 25.79
CA ASP A 553 -19.68 -0.58 26.49
C ASP A 553 -20.97 0.25 26.59
N CYS A 554 -20.91 1.53 26.23
CA CYS A 554 -22.05 2.44 26.14
C CYS A 554 -22.51 2.68 24.69
N GLN A 555 -21.87 2.06 23.70
CA GLN A 555 -22.33 2.14 22.31
C GLN A 555 -23.59 1.29 22.13
N THR A 556 -24.58 1.81 21.40
CA THR A 556 -25.88 1.15 21.18
C THR A 556 -25.76 -0.24 20.56
N VAL A 557 -24.88 -0.41 19.57
CA VAL A 557 -24.71 -1.69 18.86
C VAL A 557 -23.24 -2.06 18.74
N ARG A 558 -22.93 -3.32 19.06
CA ARG A 558 -21.60 -3.90 18.89
C ARG A 558 -21.63 -5.18 18.07
N VAL A 559 -20.46 -5.53 17.54
CA VAL A 559 -20.25 -6.78 16.82
C VAL A 559 -20.19 -7.93 17.82
N ALA A 560 -21.06 -8.92 17.65
CA ALA A 560 -21.05 -10.17 18.38
C ALA A 560 -20.00 -11.12 17.79
N ARG A 561 -19.19 -11.73 18.65
CA ARG A 561 -18.25 -12.79 18.30
C ARG A 561 -18.54 -14.01 19.14
N SER A 562 -18.41 -15.19 18.54
CA SER A 562 -18.48 -16.47 19.23
C SER A 562 -17.23 -17.28 18.90
N PRO A 563 -16.72 -18.10 19.83
CA PRO A 563 -15.83 -19.20 19.48
C PRO A 563 -16.48 -20.05 18.39
N SER A 564 -15.70 -20.39 17.37
CA SER A 564 -16.06 -21.43 16.40
C SER A 564 -15.90 -22.79 17.07
N ASP A 565 -16.70 -23.77 16.66
CA ASP A 565 -16.50 -25.18 17.06
C ASP A 565 -15.17 -25.74 16.50
N ASP A 566 -14.66 -25.12 15.43
CA ASP A 566 -13.34 -25.39 14.86
C ASP A 566 -12.22 -24.74 15.68
N VAL A 567 -11.16 -25.51 15.96
CA VAL A 567 -9.86 -24.98 16.37
C VAL A 567 -8.97 -24.72 15.15
N ASN A 568 -7.97 -23.84 15.31
CA ASN A 568 -6.94 -23.67 14.28
C ASN A 568 -5.93 -24.84 14.30
N GLU A 569 -4.95 -24.81 13.39
CA GLU A 569 -3.87 -25.81 13.28
C GLU A 569 -2.99 -25.96 14.56
N TYR A 570 -3.17 -25.09 15.56
CA TYR A 570 -2.46 -25.10 16.84
C TYR A 570 -3.42 -25.28 18.04
N GLU A 571 -4.61 -25.82 17.80
CA GLU A 571 -5.63 -26.15 18.81
C GLU A 571 -6.22 -24.95 19.59
N GLU A 572 -6.10 -23.75 19.03
CA GLU A 572 -6.71 -22.57 19.62
C GLU A 572 -8.11 -22.34 19.08
N GLU A 573 -8.99 -21.90 19.96
CA GLU A 573 -10.33 -21.41 19.62
C GLU A 573 -10.23 -20.21 18.66
N VAL A 574 -11.00 -20.28 17.58
CA VAL A 574 -11.09 -19.19 16.61
C VAL A 574 -12.35 -18.38 16.86
N GLU A 575 -12.21 -17.15 17.36
CA GLU A 575 -13.35 -16.24 17.44
C GLU A 575 -13.79 -15.79 16.04
N ARG A 576 -15.05 -16.07 15.69
CA ARG A 576 -15.69 -15.60 14.46
C ARG A 576 -16.75 -14.57 14.76
N VAL A 577 -16.92 -13.61 13.85
CA VAL A 577 -18.03 -12.66 13.94
C VAL A 577 -19.32 -13.38 13.58
N VAL A 578 -20.29 -13.42 14.48
CA VAL A 578 -21.57 -14.09 14.28
C VAL A 578 -22.70 -13.11 13.97
N GLY A 579 -22.60 -11.88 14.44
CA GLY A 579 -23.61 -10.85 14.16
C GLY A 579 -23.47 -9.61 15.02
N ILE A 580 -24.58 -9.13 15.57
CA ILE A 580 -24.64 -7.93 16.41
C ILE A 580 -25.30 -8.21 17.76
N TYR A 581 -24.96 -7.41 18.75
CA TYR A 581 -25.67 -7.36 20.03
C TYR A 581 -25.75 -5.92 20.53
N ALA A 582 -26.68 -5.67 21.44
CA ALA A 582 -26.88 -4.39 22.11
C ALA A 582 -26.40 -4.49 23.57
N PRO A 583 -25.33 -3.78 23.98
CA PRO A 583 -24.79 -3.89 25.34
C PRO A 583 -25.81 -3.64 26.45
N HIS A 584 -26.74 -2.70 26.26
CA HIS A 584 -27.78 -2.36 27.24
C HIS A 584 -28.88 -3.40 27.37
N LEU A 585 -29.01 -4.34 26.41
CA LEU A 585 -29.94 -5.47 26.46
C LEU A 585 -29.24 -6.78 26.88
N GLY A 586 -27.93 -6.72 27.12
CA GLY A 586 -27.11 -7.87 27.54
C GLY A 586 -26.37 -8.54 26.38
N ALA A 587 -25.16 -9.00 26.65
CA ALA A 587 -24.26 -9.57 25.64
C ALA A 587 -24.73 -10.91 25.05
N ARG A 588 -25.72 -11.57 25.66
CA ARG A 588 -26.30 -12.84 25.18
C ARG A 588 -27.39 -12.63 24.13
N HIS A 589 -27.97 -11.44 24.05
CA HIS A 589 -29.01 -11.11 23.08
C HIS A 589 -28.37 -10.76 21.73
N ILE A 590 -28.15 -11.79 20.91
CA ILE A 590 -27.40 -11.70 19.65
C ILE A 590 -28.33 -11.93 18.47
N HIS A 591 -28.30 -11.02 17.51
CA HIS A 591 -28.88 -11.23 16.19
C HIS A 591 -27.82 -11.74 15.24
N ILE A 592 -28.05 -12.93 14.69
CA ILE A 592 -27.12 -13.63 13.81
C ILE A 592 -27.20 -13.04 12.40
N THR A 593 -26.10 -12.48 11.88
CA THR A 593 -26.04 -11.92 10.52
C THR A 593 -25.34 -12.84 9.52
N ARG A 594 -24.77 -13.95 9.99
CA ARG A 594 -24.08 -14.96 9.17
C ARG A 594 -24.68 -16.33 9.45
N THR A 595 -25.68 -16.67 8.66
CA THR A 595 -26.42 -17.94 8.77
C THR A 595 -25.86 -19.05 7.90
N THR A 596 -24.95 -18.73 6.97
CA THR A 596 -24.42 -19.69 5.98
C THR A 596 -22.93 -19.90 6.17
N ASP A 597 -22.51 -21.17 6.12
CA ASP A 597 -21.10 -21.55 6.13
C ASP A 597 -20.58 -21.77 4.70
N TRP A 598 -19.49 -21.07 4.38
CA TRP A 598 -18.89 -21.07 3.04
C TRP A 598 -17.44 -21.53 3.15
N ARG A 599 -17.03 -22.43 2.25
CA ARG A 599 -15.63 -22.85 2.10
C ARG A 599 -15.07 -22.46 0.74
N ILE A 600 -13.78 -22.14 0.69
CA ILE A 600 -13.07 -21.88 -0.56
C ILE A 600 -12.72 -23.22 -1.20
N VAL A 601 -13.14 -23.45 -2.45
CA VAL A 601 -12.83 -24.65 -3.23
C VAL A 601 -12.18 -24.26 -4.56
N PRO A 602 -11.32 -25.11 -5.16
CA PRO A 602 -10.87 -24.90 -6.53
C PRO A 602 -12.06 -24.89 -7.51
N LYS A 603 -11.97 -24.05 -8.53
CA LYS A 603 -12.92 -24.08 -9.64
C LYS A 603 -12.85 -25.42 -10.35
N VAL A 604 -14.01 -25.96 -10.70
CA VAL A 604 -14.08 -27.11 -11.60
C VAL A 604 -13.66 -26.62 -12.98
N PRO A 605 -12.68 -27.25 -13.64
CA PRO A 605 -12.42 -26.96 -15.04
C PRO A 605 -13.72 -27.24 -15.79
N VAL A 606 -14.26 -26.24 -16.49
CA VAL A 606 -15.30 -26.49 -17.47
C VAL A 606 -14.61 -27.23 -18.61
N VAL A 607 -14.52 -28.56 -18.48
CA VAL A 607 -14.24 -29.42 -19.60
C VAL A 607 -15.49 -29.29 -20.46
N GLN A 608 -15.48 -28.38 -21.44
CA GLN A 608 -16.32 -28.60 -22.60
C GLN A 608 -15.95 -30.00 -23.08
N PRO A 609 -16.89 -30.94 -23.20
CA PRO A 609 -16.62 -32.17 -23.91
C PRO A 609 -16.35 -31.75 -25.36
N LEU A 610 -15.09 -31.43 -25.68
CA LEU A 610 -14.63 -31.46 -27.04
C LEU A 610 -14.85 -32.90 -27.45
N THR A 611 -15.91 -33.14 -28.22
CA THR A 611 -16.16 -34.40 -28.92
C THR A 611 -15.10 -34.56 -30.01
N LEU A 612 -13.83 -34.62 -29.62
CA LEU A 612 -12.77 -35.15 -30.43
C LEU A 612 -12.92 -36.67 -30.33
N LYS A 613 -13.61 -37.27 -31.31
CA LYS A 613 -13.49 -38.70 -31.57
C LYS A 613 -12.00 -38.98 -31.76
N SER A 614 -11.37 -39.54 -30.73
CA SER A 614 -10.01 -40.07 -30.83
C SER A 614 -10.02 -41.16 -31.90
N GLY A 615 -9.31 -40.95 -33.00
CA GLY A 615 -8.93 -42.03 -33.91
C GLY A 615 -8.08 -43.08 -33.17
N ILE A 616 -8.12 -44.31 -33.66
CA ILE A 616 -7.64 -45.56 -33.04
C ILE A 616 -6.10 -45.64 -32.85
N ALA A 617 -5.36 -44.53 -32.91
CA ALA A 617 -3.89 -44.54 -32.86
C ALA A 617 -3.28 -43.45 -31.96
N ALA A 618 -3.71 -43.36 -30.70
CA ALA A 618 -2.98 -42.59 -29.68
C ALA A 618 -2.01 -43.53 -28.90
N PRO A 619 -0.69 -43.34 -28.97
CA PRO A 619 0.27 -44.21 -28.28
C PRO A 619 0.20 -44.02 -26.76
N ARG A 620 0.14 -45.13 -26.02
CA ARG A 620 0.24 -45.17 -24.56
C ARG A 620 1.69 -45.42 -24.15
N SER A 621 2.41 -44.39 -23.76
CA SER A 621 3.63 -44.53 -22.94
C SER A 621 3.97 -43.20 -22.24
N PRO A 622 4.46 -43.23 -20.97
CA PRO A 622 4.68 -42.04 -20.17
C PRO A 622 6.16 -41.61 -20.18
N VAL A 623 6.81 -41.50 -21.33
CA VAL A 623 8.11 -40.80 -21.43
C VAL A 623 8.25 -40.24 -22.84
N ASN A 624 8.48 -38.94 -22.99
CA ASN A 624 9.04 -38.41 -24.23
C ASN A 624 10.25 -37.53 -23.92
N ASN A 625 11.41 -38.06 -24.25
CA ASN A 625 12.70 -37.41 -24.24
C ASN A 625 13.19 -37.38 -25.69
N CYS A 626 13.75 -36.22 -26.06
CA CYS A 626 14.48 -35.91 -27.29
C CYS A 626 13.69 -35.55 -28.55
N GLY A 627 14.11 -34.44 -29.16
CA GLY A 627 13.65 -33.97 -30.45
C GLY A 627 14.57 -34.34 -31.60
N LYS A 628 14.05 -34.23 -32.82
CA LYS A 628 14.65 -33.53 -33.98
C LYS A 628 13.69 -33.64 -35.17
N LEU A 629 13.75 -32.61 -35.99
CA LEU A 629 12.93 -32.31 -37.16
C LEU A 629 13.19 -33.29 -38.32
N THR A 630 12.12 -33.81 -38.92
CA THR A 630 12.10 -34.22 -40.33
C THR A 630 10.87 -33.61 -41.00
N GLY A 631 11.12 -32.94 -42.12
CA GLY A 631 10.16 -32.10 -42.83
C GLY A 631 9.01 -32.86 -43.46
N GLY A 632 7.86 -32.19 -43.49
CA GLY A 632 6.65 -32.58 -44.21
C GLY A 632 5.54 -31.59 -43.85
N ASP A 633 5.16 -30.77 -44.82
CA ASP A 633 4.18 -29.68 -44.77
C ASP A 633 3.20 -29.69 -43.61
N THR A 634 3.36 -28.74 -42.69
CA THR A 634 2.30 -28.31 -41.79
C THR A 634 2.24 -26.80 -41.87
N SER A 635 1.16 -26.25 -42.40
CA SER A 635 0.82 -24.84 -42.24
C SER A 635 0.54 -24.59 -40.76
N LEU A 636 1.62 -24.33 -40.01
CA LEU A 636 1.52 -23.83 -38.64
C LEU A 636 0.74 -22.52 -38.68
N PRO A 637 -0.24 -22.31 -37.79
CA PRO A 637 -0.87 -21.01 -37.67
C PRO A 637 0.22 -19.97 -37.38
N ALA A 638 0.24 -18.89 -38.15
CA ALA A 638 1.20 -17.81 -37.94
C ALA A 638 1.13 -17.35 -36.47
N PRO A 639 2.27 -17.21 -35.76
CA PRO A 639 2.27 -16.82 -34.36
C PRO A 639 1.53 -15.50 -34.20
N THR A 640 0.66 -15.43 -33.18
CA THR A 640 -0.07 -14.21 -32.91
C THR A 640 0.92 -13.08 -32.59
N PRO A 641 0.60 -11.81 -32.90
CA PRO A 641 1.49 -10.69 -32.58
C PRO A 641 1.85 -10.59 -31.09
N SER A 642 0.98 -11.11 -30.21
CA SER A 642 1.24 -11.29 -28.78
C SER A 642 2.28 -12.37 -28.47
N GLU A 643 2.23 -13.52 -29.14
CA GLU A 643 3.23 -14.59 -28.98
C GLU A 643 4.58 -14.17 -29.56
N HIS A 644 4.57 -13.46 -30.69
CA HIS A 644 5.77 -12.88 -31.29
C HIS A 644 6.40 -11.82 -30.37
N ALA A 645 5.59 -10.95 -29.74
CA ALA A 645 6.11 -9.98 -28.77
C ALA A 645 6.60 -10.61 -27.46
N ALA A 646 5.98 -11.70 -27.01
CA ALA A 646 6.46 -12.44 -25.84
C ALA A 646 7.82 -13.12 -26.12
N ALA A 647 7.99 -13.71 -27.31
CA ALA A 647 9.27 -14.26 -27.74
C ALA A 647 10.36 -13.17 -27.86
N VAL A 648 10.02 -12.01 -28.42
CA VAL A 648 10.93 -10.86 -28.52
C VAL A 648 11.28 -10.28 -27.14
N LEU A 649 10.33 -10.21 -26.21
CA LEU A 649 10.60 -9.79 -24.82
C LEU A 649 11.51 -10.76 -24.08
N ASN A 650 11.35 -12.07 -24.29
CA ASN A 650 12.25 -13.06 -23.70
C ASN A 650 13.69 -12.90 -24.25
N LEU A 651 13.86 -12.60 -25.54
CA LEU A 651 15.18 -12.32 -26.12
C LEU A 651 15.81 -11.03 -25.57
N VAL A 652 15.00 -10.05 -25.20
CA VAL A 652 15.46 -8.81 -24.54
C VAL A 652 15.81 -9.06 -23.07
N ASP A 653 15.02 -9.85 -22.35
CA ASP A 653 15.27 -10.23 -20.96
C ASP A 653 16.50 -11.15 -20.82
N ASP A 654 16.79 -11.96 -21.84
CA ASP A 654 17.99 -12.80 -21.96
C ASP A 654 19.21 -12.02 -22.49
N GLY A 655 19.06 -10.72 -22.81
CA GLY A 655 20.14 -9.83 -23.24
C GLY A 655 20.69 -10.10 -24.65
N VAL A 656 19.92 -10.78 -25.49
CA VAL A 656 20.28 -11.14 -26.88
C VAL A 656 20.03 -9.96 -27.83
N ILE A 657 19.06 -9.10 -27.52
CA ILE A 657 18.69 -7.91 -28.30
C ILE A 657 18.40 -6.75 -27.33
N GLU A 658 18.81 -5.52 -27.69
CA GLU A 658 18.64 -4.32 -26.85
C GLU A 658 17.24 -3.68 -27.01
N TRP A 659 16.79 -2.94 -25.98
CA TRP A 659 15.46 -2.31 -25.96
C TRP A 659 15.24 -1.25 -27.03
N ASP A 660 16.32 -0.68 -27.57
CA ASP A 660 16.31 0.34 -28.62
C ASP A 660 16.32 -0.24 -30.03
N ASP A 661 16.39 -1.57 -30.17
CA ASP A 661 16.33 -2.24 -31.47
C ASP A 661 14.99 -1.93 -32.18
N PRO A 662 15.03 -1.43 -33.44
CA PRO A 662 13.84 -1.08 -34.21
C PRO A 662 12.83 -2.24 -34.33
N ASP A 663 13.31 -3.48 -34.33
CA ASP A 663 12.49 -4.67 -34.47
C ASP A 663 11.79 -5.06 -33.17
N VAL A 664 12.44 -4.83 -32.02
CA VAL A 664 11.83 -4.93 -30.69
C VAL A 664 10.69 -3.92 -30.56
N VAL A 665 10.94 -2.66 -30.95
CA VAL A 665 9.93 -1.59 -30.91
C VAL A 665 8.77 -1.89 -31.87
N ARG A 666 9.07 -2.45 -33.05
CA ARG A 666 8.06 -2.81 -34.06
C ARG A 666 7.21 -4.01 -33.61
N ALA A 667 7.80 -5.04 -33.03
CA ALA A 667 7.09 -6.21 -32.48
C ALA A 667 6.18 -5.82 -31.31
N LEU A 668 6.67 -5.01 -30.38
CA LEU A 668 5.90 -4.49 -29.24
C LEU A 668 4.78 -3.56 -29.68
N ARG A 669 5.00 -2.68 -30.68
CA ARG A 669 3.93 -1.87 -31.30
C ARG A 669 2.89 -2.72 -32.02
N GLY A 670 3.30 -3.80 -32.68
CA GLY A 670 2.41 -4.77 -33.32
C GLY A 670 1.49 -5.46 -32.30
N ALA A 671 2.05 -5.92 -31.18
CA ALA A 671 1.29 -6.50 -30.07
C ALA A 671 0.41 -5.48 -29.35
N LEU A 672 0.87 -4.24 -29.17
CA LEU A 672 0.06 -3.16 -28.62
C LEU A 672 -1.12 -2.81 -29.54
N LYS A 673 -0.92 -2.80 -30.86
CA LYS A 673 -2.03 -2.61 -31.83
C LYS A 673 -3.03 -3.76 -31.81
N HIS A 674 -2.60 -4.98 -31.53
CA HIS A 674 -3.48 -6.16 -31.42
C HIS A 674 -4.15 -6.31 -30.04
N GLY A 675 -3.48 -5.88 -28.96
CA GLY A 675 -3.96 -5.93 -27.57
C GLY A 675 -4.76 -4.71 -27.15
N LEU A 676 -4.67 -3.61 -27.90
CA LEU A 676 -5.73 -2.61 -27.91
C LEU A 676 -6.96 -3.33 -28.45
N ARG A 677 -7.94 -3.57 -27.56
CA ARG A 677 -9.32 -3.50 -28.00
C ARG A 677 -9.41 -2.25 -28.85
N THR A 678 -9.66 -2.41 -30.14
CA THR A 678 -10.24 -1.34 -30.94
C THR A 678 -11.32 -0.75 -30.03
N PRO A 679 -11.24 0.55 -29.67
CA PRO A 679 -12.38 1.19 -29.06
C PRO A 679 -13.50 0.86 -30.02
N ASN A 680 -14.51 0.12 -29.56
CA ASN A 680 -15.63 -0.19 -30.41
C ASN A 680 -16.33 1.16 -30.61
N ARG A 681 -15.87 1.88 -31.63
CA ARG A 681 -16.46 3.06 -32.25
C ARG A 681 -17.56 2.61 -33.20
N GLN A 682 -18.11 1.41 -33.02
CA GLN A 682 -19.51 1.20 -33.35
C GLN A 682 -20.31 2.10 -32.43
N GLN A 683 -20.81 3.17 -33.06
CA GLN A 683 -22.02 3.86 -32.67
C GLN A 683 -22.92 2.91 -31.87
N ARG A 684 -23.32 3.37 -30.67
CA ARG A 684 -24.51 2.88 -29.98
C ARG A 684 -25.56 2.59 -31.05
N ASN A 685 -25.94 1.33 -31.21
CA ASN A 685 -27.07 0.97 -32.04
C ASN A 685 -28.24 1.84 -31.55
N GLY A 686 -28.78 2.66 -32.45
CA GLY A 686 -29.94 3.52 -32.21
C GLY A 686 -31.23 2.74 -32.01
N SER A 687 -31.15 1.45 -31.67
CA SER A 687 -32.28 0.62 -31.31
C SER A 687 -32.70 0.99 -29.89
N PRO A 688 -33.94 1.46 -29.68
CA PRO A 688 -34.45 1.69 -28.34
C PRO A 688 -34.38 0.39 -27.53
N LEU A 689 -33.79 0.45 -26.33
CA LEU A 689 -33.92 -0.64 -25.35
C LEU A 689 -35.40 -0.92 -25.13
N LYS A 690 -35.78 -2.20 -25.07
CA LYS A 690 -37.16 -2.58 -24.80
C LYS A 690 -37.52 -2.12 -23.38
N PRO A 691 -38.78 -1.75 -23.08
CA PRO A 691 -39.14 -1.19 -21.78
C PRO A 691 -38.76 -2.06 -20.57
N HIS A 692 -38.69 -3.39 -20.73
CA HIS A 692 -38.29 -4.32 -19.67
C HIS A 692 -36.77 -4.38 -19.42
N GLU A 693 -35.95 -3.93 -20.38
CA GLU A 693 -34.48 -3.84 -20.27
C GLU A 693 -34.03 -2.54 -19.60
N ILE A 694 -34.96 -1.59 -19.41
CA ILE A 694 -34.73 -0.31 -18.73
C ILE A 694 -35.11 -0.46 -17.26
N ALA A 695 -34.16 -0.17 -16.35
CA ALA A 695 -34.37 -0.15 -14.91
C ALA A 695 -35.61 0.68 -14.54
N PRO A 696 -36.43 0.29 -13.54
CA PRO A 696 -37.66 1.01 -13.19
C PRO A 696 -37.47 2.52 -12.95
N SER A 697 -36.33 2.92 -12.36
CA SER A 697 -35.93 4.31 -12.13
C SER A 697 -35.58 5.10 -13.39
N ALA A 698 -35.26 4.42 -14.50
CA ALA A 698 -34.92 5.03 -15.78
C ALA A 698 -36.12 5.13 -16.74
N ARG A 699 -37.29 4.61 -16.37
CA ARG A 699 -38.53 4.72 -17.17
C ARG A 699 -39.20 6.07 -16.91
N LEU A 700 -39.71 6.71 -17.97
CA LEU A 700 -40.49 7.93 -17.81
C LEU A 700 -41.84 7.64 -17.16
N THR A 701 -42.23 8.49 -16.21
CA THR A 701 -43.57 8.51 -15.64
C THR A 701 -44.61 8.88 -16.70
N ARG A 702 -45.91 8.70 -16.37
CA ARG A 702 -46.99 9.05 -17.29
C ARG A 702 -47.05 10.57 -17.55
N SER A 703 -46.81 11.39 -16.53
CA SER A 703 -46.76 12.86 -16.66
C SER A 703 -45.59 13.30 -17.52
N GLU A 704 -44.39 12.76 -17.29
CA GLU A 704 -43.19 13.05 -18.09
C GLU A 704 -43.38 12.68 -19.57
N ARG A 705 -44.04 11.55 -19.87
CA ARG A 705 -44.34 11.15 -21.26
C ARG A 705 -45.30 12.10 -21.97
N MET A 706 -46.31 12.63 -21.27
CA MET A 706 -47.25 13.60 -21.87
C MET A 706 -46.57 14.95 -22.11
N GLN A 707 -45.61 15.33 -21.25
CA GLN A 707 -44.89 16.59 -21.36
C GLN A 707 -43.95 16.63 -22.58
N ILE A 708 -43.47 15.47 -23.05
CA ILE A 708 -42.59 15.38 -24.24
C ILE A 708 -43.21 16.01 -25.48
N THR A 709 -44.52 15.83 -25.71
CA THR A 709 -45.19 16.43 -26.88
C THR A 709 -45.18 17.95 -26.81
N ARG A 710 -45.44 18.52 -25.63
CA ARG A 710 -45.40 19.97 -25.40
C ARG A 710 -43.99 20.53 -25.59
N ILE A 711 -42.98 19.89 -24.99
CA ILE A 711 -41.56 20.27 -25.12
C ILE A 711 -41.12 20.22 -26.59
N ARG A 712 -41.53 19.18 -27.32
CA ARG A 712 -41.19 19.03 -28.74
C ARG A 712 -41.76 20.15 -29.60
N VAL A 713 -43.00 20.58 -29.36
CA VAL A 713 -43.64 21.68 -30.10
C VAL A 713 -42.97 23.01 -29.78
N ASP A 714 -42.69 23.29 -28.51
CA ASP A 714 -42.05 24.54 -28.07
C ASP A 714 -40.61 24.68 -28.63
N LEU A 715 -39.83 23.59 -28.59
CA LEU A 715 -38.50 23.58 -29.20
C LEU A 715 -38.56 23.74 -30.72
N ALA A 716 -39.55 23.13 -31.39
CA ALA A 716 -39.71 23.28 -32.84
C ALA A 716 -40.07 24.73 -33.24
N GLN A 717 -40.86 25.45 -32.44
CA GLN A 717 -41.17 26.87 -32.63
C GLN A 717 -39.92 27.76 -32.50
N ASN A 718 -38.92 27.30 -31.74
CA ASN A 718 -37.61 27.93 -31.62
C ASN A 718 -36.60 27.43 -32.68
N GLY A 719 -37.04 26.66 -33.69
CA GLY A 719 -36.20 26.10 -34.75
C GLY A 719 -35.31 24.93 -34.32
N ILE A 720 -35.54 24.38 -33.12
CA ILE A 720 -34.73 23.31 -32.53
C ILE A 720 -35.39 21.97 -32.82
N ARG A 721 -34.61 21.02 -33.37
CA ARG A 721 -35.03 19.62 -33.56
C ARG A 721 -34.37 18.74 -32.50
N PRO A 722 -35.03 18.49 -31.35
CA PRO A 722 -34.40 17.79 -30.25
C PRO A 722 -34.30 16.28 -30.50
N GLN A 723 -33.19 15.69 -30.06
CA GLN A 723 -33.03 14.25 -30.02
C GLN A 723 -33.87 13.63 -28.89
N ARG A 724 -34.15 12.32 -28.98
CA ARG A 724 -34.98 11.64 -27.99
C ARG A 724 -34.47 11.82 -26.56
N TRP A 725 -33.17 11.64 -26.33
CA TRP A 725 -32.59 11.80 -24.99
C TRP A 725 -32.71 13.24 -24.45
N GLU A 726 -32.73 14.24 -25.32
CA GLU A 726 -32.90 15.66 -24.94
C GLU A 726 -34.33 15.94 -24.47
N LEU A 727 -35.32 15.40 -25.19
CA LEU A 727 -36.73 15.44 -24.77
C LEU A 727 -36.94 14.72 -23.43
N GLU A 728 -36.28 13.57 -23.26
CA GLU A 728 -36.35 12.79 -22.03
C GLU A 728 -35.62 13.44 -20.85
N ALA A 729 -34.58 14.24 -21.09
CA ALA A 729 -33.90 15.02 -20.07
C ALA A 729 -34.72 16.24 -19.65
N LEU A 730 -35.26 16.99 -20.63
CA LEU A 730 -36.12 18.15 -20.37
C LEU A 730 -37.43 17.75 -19.68
N ALA A 731 -38.02 16.60 -20.04
CA ALA A 731 -39.20 16.07 -19.37
C ALA A 731 -38.95 15.70 -17.91
N ARG A 732 -37.70 15.41 -17.53
CA ARG A 732 -37.26 15.13 -16.15
C ARG A 732 -36.81 16.39 -15.39
N GLY A 733 -37.06 17.58 -15.95
CA GLY A 733 -36.70 18.85 -15.32
C GLY A 733 -35.25 19.30 -15.49
N ALA A 734 -34.47 18.62 -16.34
CA ALA A 734 -33.13 19.09 -16.69
C ALA A 734 -33.20 20.40 -17.47
N THR A 735 -32.14 21.20 -17.41
CA THR A 735 -31.97 22.41 -18.23
C THR A 735 -31.03 22.09 -19.39
N LEU A 736 -31.47 22.32 -20.63
CA LEU A 736 -30.63 22.19 -21.81
C LEU A 736 -30.38 23.56 -22.44
N VAL A 737 -29.19 23.72 -23.00
CA VAL A 737 -28.75 24.95 -23.65
C VAL A 737 -28.59 24.67 -25.14
N TYR A 738 -29.35 25.37 -25.97
CA TYR A 738 -29.25 25.32 -27.43
C TYR A 738 -28.72 26.68 -27.93
N GLY A 739 -27.44 26.72 -28.28
CA GLY A 739 -26.76 27.99 -28.58
C GLY A 739 -26.70 28.90 -27.36
N GLU A 740 -27.27 30.10 -27.45
CA GLU A 740 -27.36 31.07 -26.34
C GLU A 740 -28.66 30.96 -25.53
N LYS A 741 -29.60 30.10 -25.94
CA LYS A 741 -30.92 29.97 -25.30
C LYS A 741 -30.96 28.78 -24.35
N LYS A 742 -31.47 28.99 -23.13
CA LYS A 742 -31.65 27.95 -22.11
C LYS A 742 -33.13 27.55 -22.01
N PHE A 743 -33.39 26.25 -21.96
CA PHE A 743 -34.74 25.70 -21.84
C PHE A 743 -34.82 24.78 -20.61
N THR A 744 -35.82 25.04 -19.77
CA THR A 744 -36.14 24.26 -18.56
C THR A 744 -37.65 24.16 -18.46
N TYR A 745 -38.16 22.97 -18.11
CA TYR A 745 -39.60 22.74 -17.95
C TYR A 745 -39.86 22.17 -16.56
N GLN A 746 -40.84 22.72 -15.85
CA GLN A 746 -41.18 22.25 -14.51
C GLN A 746 -41.84 20.86 -14.55
N LEU A 747 -41.53 20.03 -13.55
CA LEU A 747 -42.16 18.72 -13.36
C LEU A 747 -43.62 18.94 -12.95
N VAL A 748 -44.55 18.31 -13.68
CA VAL A 748 -45.97 18.33 -13.30
C VAL A 748 -46.18 17.29 -12.20
N ASP A 749 -46.08 17.74 -10.94
CA ASP A 749 -46.47 16.93 -9.79
C ASP A 749 -47.98 16.76 -9.79
N LYS A 750 -48.44 15.51 -9.73
CA LYS A 750 -49.84 15.20 -9.48
C LYS A 750 -50.20 15.65 -8.07
N GLN A 751 -51.07 16.66 -7.97
CA GLN A 751 -51.94 16.83 -6.82
C GLN A 751 -52.71 15.53 -6.55
N PHE A 752 -52.82 15.20 -5.25
CA PHE A 752 -53.62 14.13 -4.69
C PHE A 752 -55.08 14.18 -5.18
N GLY A 753 -55.66 13.00 -5.41
CA GLY A 753 -57.08 12.83 -5.72
C GLY A 753 -57.44 11.34 -5.75
N PHE A 754 -57.77 10.83 -4.55
CA PHE A 754 -58.32 9.51 -4.16
C PHE A 754 -57.45 8.27 -4.34
#